data_AF-A0A316F7N9-F1
#
_entry.id   AF-A0A316F7N9-F1
#
_cell.length_a   1.000
_cell.length_b   1.000
_cell.length_c   1.000
_cell.angle_alpha   90.00
_cell.angle_beta   90.00
_cell.angle_gamma   90.00
#
_symmetry.space_group_name_H-M   'P 1'
#
loop_
_entity.id
_entity.type
_entity.pdbx_description
1 polymer ?
#
loop_
_entity_poly.entity_id
_entity_poly.type
_entity_poly.pdbx_seq_one_letter_code
_entity_poly.pdbx_strand_id
1 'polypeptide(L)'
;MPSETRTTRLVIVESPSKAKTIAGYLGPDYLVEASVGHIRDLPRNADEVPEEFKGQPWARLGVDVDNGFHALYVISESRKQQVAKLKRLAKEVDEIFLATDEDREGEAIAWHLIETIKPKVPFKRMVFHEITKPAIQAAVANPRDIDRSLVDAQEARRILDRLYGYEVSPVLWKKVMRGLSAGRVQSVATRIVVERERQRMAFRSAEYWDIQAQLAVQGQVEGPRTFSATLIALDGDRIATGKDFEPTTGRLKPGSSVVQLDGDGARGLAARLEGRPFAVTRVEEKPYRRRPYAPFITSTLQQEAARKMRYSSQQTMRTAQSLYEKGYITYMRTDSVNLSETALAAARRQIAELYGANNVPPQPRKYTTKAKGAQEAHEAIRPAGDNFRTPGEVANELSGDEFRLYELIWRRTIASQMTDAVGNSISVRIRATTAANEEADFAASGKTITDPGFLRAYVESSDDENAEAEDAERRLPNLVKDQPLAADQLNAAGHHTTPPARYTEASLVKALEELGIGRPSTYSSIMQTIQDRGYVEKRGQAMIPSFLAFAVIGLLEGHYPRLVDYNFTAAMEGQLDDIAAGEGTQLAFLTAFYFGSDEGEEVARSGGLKKMVTENLSAIDAREVNSIPLFVDEENRQVVVRVGKFGPYLQRRVVDGGEDAPEDKASLPEGVAPDELTPERVAELFLAGNGDRTLGDDPATGDEVVVKSGRFGPYVQAGERKSSLFKSQSPQTLTLEQALDLLKLPRTVGKDPEGNEIVARNGKYGPYISREKDSRSLGSEDQLLTITLEEALALLAQPKTRQARAAKPPLRELGIDPVSEKPLVIKEGRFGAYVTDGEFNATLRRDQKPEEITLAEGVQMIADKRAKGPVAKKTAAKKAPAKKAPAKAAAEDGATPAKKAPAKRATAAKKTTAAKTTTAAKKAAPAKRAAPRKAATAAE
;
A
#
# COMPACT_ATOMS: atom_id res chain seq x y z
N MET A 1 -13.70 -53.66 41.52
CA MET A 1 -13.38 -52.58 40.57
C MET A 1 -12.53 -51.54 41.28
N PRO A 2 -11.29 -51.28 40.86
CA PRO A 2 -10.54 -50.09 41.28
C PRO A 2 -11.25 -48.82 40.78
N SER A 3 -11.01 -47.68 41.44
CA SER A 3 -11.50 -46.39 40.97
C SER A 3 -10.69 -45.92 39.76
N GLU A 4 -11.37 -45.47 38.70
CA GLU A 4 -10.71 -44.74 37.61
C GLU A 4 -10.23 -43.37 38.12
N THR A 5 -8.95 -43.26 38.46
CA THR A 5 -8.31 -41.98 38.73
C THR A 5 -8.15 -41.21 37.42
N ARG A 6 -9.05 -40.25 37.18
CA ARG A 6 -9.00 -39.35 36.01
C ARG A 6 -7.65 -38.64 35.93
N THR A 7 -6.90 -38.93 34.87
CA THR A 7 -5.66 -38.22 34.54
C THR A 7 -5.97 -36.78 34.18
N THR A 8 -5.41 -35.85 34.97
CA THR A 8 -5.53 -34.40 34.81
C THR A 8 -4.42 -33.85 33.93
N ARG A 9 -4.73 -32.88 33.05
CA ARG A 9 -3.81 -32.45 31.98
C ARG A 9 -3.72 -30.93 31.88
N LEU A 10 -2.51 -30.39 31.79
CA LEU A 10 -2.28 -28.96 31.50
C LEU A 10 -1.97 -28.76 30.01
N VAL A 11 -2.84 -28.07 29.29
CA VAL A 11 -2.59 -27.66 27.89
C VAL A 11 -2.10 -26.22 27.88
N ILE A 12 -0.95 -25.97 27.25
CA ILE A 12 -0.35 -24.64 27.14
C ILE A 12 -0.38 -24.19 25.68
N VAL A 13 -0.95 -23.00 25.44
CA VAL A 13 -1.05 -22.33 24.13
C VAL A 13 -0.48 -20.91 24.21
N GLU A 14 -0.37 -20.18 23.11
CA GLU A 14 0.14 -18.79 23.12
C GLU A 14 -0.84 -17.80 23.73
N SER A 15 -2.13 -17.85 23.35
CA SER A 15 -3.06 -16.74 23.58
C SER A 15 -4.30 -17.13 24.40
N PRO A 16 -4.87 -16.20 25.19
CA PRO A 16 -6.11 -16.46 25.95
C PRO A 16 -7.33 -16.78 25.06
N SER A 17 -7.33 -16.33 23.81
CA SER A 17 -8.39 -16.63 22.84
C SER A 17 -8.33 -18.10 22.42
N LYS A 18 -7.16 -18.54 21.92
CA LYS A 18 -6.85 -19.94 21.59
C LYS A 18 -7.12 -20.87 22.77
N ALA A 19 -6.77 -20.46 23.99
CA ALA A 19 -7.02 -21.22 25.22
C ALA A 19 -8.51 -21.45 25.46
N LYS A 20 -9.33 -20.38 25.34
CA LYS A 20 -10.79 -20.46 25.52
C LYS A 20 -11.45 -21.35 24.48
N THR A 21 -11.03 -21.27 23.21
CA THR A 21 -11.58 -22.08 22.12
C THR A 21 -11.27 -23.56 22.34
N ILE A 22 -10.01 -23.90 22.62
CA ILE A 22 -9.56 -25.29 22.82
C ILE A 22 -10.16 -25.92 24.09
N ALA A 23 -10.32 -25.17 25.19
CA ALA A 23 -11.01 -25.63 26.39
C ALA A 23 -12.46 -26.08 26.09
N GLY A 24 -13.15 -25.43 25.16
CA GLY A 24 -14.49 -25.79 24.71
C GLY A 24 -14.58 -27.14 23.98
N TYR A 25 -13.46 -27.70 23.53
CA TYR A 25 -13.40 -28.99 22.81
C TYR A 25 -12.86 -30.14 23.66
N LEU A 26 -11.97 -29.87 24.62
CA LEU A 26 -11.27 -30.89 25.41
C LEU A 26 -12.03 -31.35 26.68
N GLY A 27 -12.92 -30.53 27.23
CA GLY A 27 -13.75 -30.91 28.38
C GLY A 27 -13.03 -30.83 29.74
N PRO A 28 -13.63 -31.38 30.82
CA PRO A 28 -13.28 -31.03 32.20
C PRO A 28 -11.95 -31.59 32.70
N ASP A 29 -11.41 -32.63 32.04
CA ASP A 29 -10.18 -33.31 32.46
C ASP A 29 -8.91 -32.60 31.93
N TYR A 30 -9.08 -31.46 31.22
CA TYR A 30 -8.02 -30.61 30.67
C TYR A 30 -8.12 -29.17 31.18
N LEU A 31 -7.06 -28.69 31.83
CA LEU A 31 -6.85 -27.29 32.17
C LEU A 31 -6.09 -26.61 31.03
N VAL A 32 -6.70 -25.64 30.35
CA VAL A 32 -6.09 -24.93 29.21
C VAL A 32 -5.67 -23.52 29.60
N GLU A 33 -4.40 -23.17 29.37
CA GLU A 33 -3.77 -21.92 29.81
C GLU A 33 -2.88 -21.30 28.72
N ALA A 34 -2.68 -19.98 28.80
CA ALA A 34 -1.89 -19.24 27.82
C ALA A 34 -0.48 -18.89 28.35
N SER A 35 0.56 -18.96 27.52
CA SER A 35 1.90 -18.41 27.81
C SER A 35 1.95 -16.88 27.65
N VAL A 36 1.01 -16.33 26.88
CA VAL A 36 1.01 -14.95 26.34
C VAL A 36 2.17 -14.73 25.36
N GLY A 37 2.34 -15.68 24.43
CA GLY A 37 3.43 -15.73 23.45
C GLY A 37 4.77 -16.16 24.05
N HIS A 38 5.88 -15.59 23.56
CA HIS A 38 7.22 -15.81 24.12
C HIS A 38 7.29 -15.43 25.60
N ILE A 39 7.94 -16.31 26.39
CA ILE A 39 8.16 -16.14 27.83
C ILE A 39 9.62 -15.82 28.21
N ARG A 40 10.56 -16.07 27.28
CA ARG A 40 11.98 -15.69 27.36
C ARG A 40 12.39 -14.98 26.07
N ASP A 41 13.47 -14.23 26.15
CA ASP A 41 14.17 -13.59 25.01
C ASP A 41 15.65 -13.46 25.39
N LEU A 42 16.51 -13.07 24.45
CA LEU A 42 17.87 -12.62 24.73
C LEU A 42 17.82 -11.24 25.43
N PRO A 43 18.68 -10.94 26.43
CA PRO A 43 18.61 -9.70 27.21
C PRO A 43 18.69 -8.45 26.32
N ARG A 44 17.88 -7.44 26.64
CA ARG A 44 17.69 -6.21 25.84
C ARG A 44 18.52 -5.02 26.35
N ASN A 45 18.95 -5.10 27.60
CA ASN A 45 19.73 -4.10 28.33
C ASN A 45 20.64 -4.84 29.33
N ALA A 46 21.44 -4.09 30.10
CA ALA A 46 22.36 -4.68 31.10
C ALA A 46 21.64 -5.13 32.39
N ASP A 47 20.46 -4.59 32.67
CA ASP A 47 19.72 -4.84 33.91
C ASP A 47 18.98 -6.19 33.86
N GLU A 48 18.63 -6.65 32.64
CA GLU A 48 18.07 -7.97 32.36
C GLU A 48 19.10 -9.11 32.46
N VAL A 49 20.40 -8.83 32.51
CA VAL A 49 21.47 -9.85 32.63
C VAL A 49 21.49 -10.43 34.06
N PRO A 50 21.42 -11.77 34.27
CA PRO A 50 21.50 -12.37 35.60
C PRO A 50 22.86 -12.14 36.27
N GLU A 51 22.88 -11.99 37.59
CA GLU A 51 24.11 -11.72 38.38
C GLU A 51 25.26 -12.70 38.07
N GLU A 52 24.95 -13.99 37.88
CA GLU A 52 25.94 -15.03 37.56
C GLU A 52 26.69 -14.84 36.23
N PHE A 53 26.14 -14.02 35.32
CA PHE A 53 26.74 -13.64 34.05
C PHE A 53 27.17 -12.16 34.00
N LYS A 54 26.93 -11.36 35.05
CA LYS A 54 27.38 -9.96 35.07
C LYS A 54 28.91 -9.89 35.15
N GLY A 55 29.49 -9.08 34.26
CA GLY A 55 30.93 -9.00 34.07
C GLY A 55 31.47 -9.84 32.92
N GLN A 56 30.71 -10.83 32.42
CA GLN A 56 31.09 -11.53 31.18
C GLN A 56 30.94 -10.59 29.97
N PRO A 57 31.97 -10.40 29.12
CA PRO A 57 31.92 -9.42 28.02
C PRO A 57 30.76 -9.66 27.04
N TRP A 58 30.44 -10.94 26.79
CA TRP A 58 29.39 -11.36 25.87
C TRP A 58 27.97 -11.31 26.47
N ALA A 59 27.79 -11.22 27.79
CA ALA A 59 26.46 -11.34 28.40
C ALA A 59 25.50 -10.20 28.02
N ARG A 60 26.01 -9.01 27.67
CA ARG A 60 25.21 -7.90 27.10
C ARG A 60 24.78 -8.17 25.64
N LEU A 61 25.59 -8.88 24.86
CA LEU A 61 25.20 -9.41 23.55
C LEU A 61 24.17 -10.54 23.73
N GLY A 62 24.26 -11.30 24.82
CA GLY A 62 23.37 -12.41 25.15
C GLY A 62 23.71 -13.69 24.39
N VAL A 63 24.86 -13.74 23.72
CA VAL A 63 25.34 -14.87 22.91
C VAL A 63 26.84 -15.00 23.16
N ASP A 64 27.30 -16.14 23.67
CA ASP A 64 28.74 -16.45 23.78
C ASP A 64 29.26 -16.95 22.44
N VAL A 65 29.72 -16.02 21.60
CA VAL A 65 30.20 -16.31 20.24
C VAL A 65 31.48 -17.14 20.20
N ASP A 66 32.29 -17.11 21.26
CA ASP A 66 33.57 -17.82 21.32
C ASP A 66 33.39 -19.24 21.90
N ASN A 67 32.34 -19.47 22.72
CA ASN A 67 31.91 -20.79 23.20
C ASN A 67 30.62 -21.28 22.51
N GLY A 68 30.69 -21.55 21.21
CA GLY A 68 29.65 -22.30 20.49
C GLY A 68 28.32 -21.56 20.28
N PHE A 69 28.30 -20.23 20.36
CA PHE A 69 27.11 -19.37 20.23
C PHE A 69 26.03 -19.61 21.29
N HIS A 70 26.41 -20.05 22.50
CA HIS A 70 25.45 -20.30 23.58
C HIS A 70 24.60 -19.07 23.94
N ALA A 71 23.28 -19.22 23.89
CA ALA A 71 22.30 -18.14 24.06
C ALA A 71 21.83 -17.97 25.51
N LEU A 72 21.97 -16.75 26.05
CA LEU A 72 21.50 -16.36 27.38
C LEU A 72 20.03 -15.95 27.32
N TYR A 73 19.13 -16.90 27.59
CA TYR A 73 17.69 -16.67 27.60
C TYR A 73 17.14 -16.26 28.97
N VAL A 74 16.64 -15.03 29.05
CA VAL A 74 16.10 -14.42 30.29
C VAL A 74 14.58 -14.32 30.26
N ILE A 75 13.93 -14.52 31.41
CA ILE A 75 12.46 -14.40 31.53
C ILE A 75 12.08 -12.92 31.54
N SER A 76 11.33 -12.47 30.53
CA SER A 76 10.88 -11.08 30.42
C SER A 76 10.04 -10.66 31.65
N GLU A 77 10.23 -9.43 32.14
CA GLU A 77 9.57 -8.94 33.36
C GLU A 77 8.05 -9.13 33.33
N SER A 78 7.42 -8.75 32.20
CA SER A 78 5.99 -8.87 31.91
C SER A 78 5.49 -10.32 31.73
N ARG A 79 6.34 -11.32 31.95
CA ARG A 79 6.04 -12.76 31.86
C ARG A 79 6.33 -13.52 33.16
N LYS A 80 7.09 -12.96 34.11
CA LYS A 80 7.44 -13.63 35.39
C LYS A 80 6.22 -14.14 36.16
N GLN A 81 5.14 -13.35 36.24
CA GLN A 81 3.90 -13.78 36.92
C GLN A 81 3.22 -14.97 36.22
N GLN A 82 3.17 -14.98 34.89
CA GLN A 82 2.55 -16.06 34.13
C GLN A 82 3.41 -17.34 34.15
N VAL A 83 4.74 -17.20 34.09
CA VAL A 83 5.67 -18.32 34.31
C VAL A 83 5.49 -18.91 35.72
N ALA A 84 5.32 -18.08 36.75
CA ALA A 84 5.04 -18.56 38.11
C ALA A 84 3.68 -19.30 38.21
N LYS A 85 2.64 -18.83 37.50
CA LYS A 85 1.36 -19.52 37.37
C LYS A 85 1.53 -20.90 36.72
N LEU A 86 2.16 -20.96 35.53
CA LEU A 86 2.39 -22.21 34.81
C LEU A 86 3.24 -23.20 35.62
N LYS A 87 4.28 -22.73 36.33
CA LYS A 87 5.10 -23.54 37.25
C LYS A 87 4.37 -24.08 38.47
N ARG A 88 3.23 -23.49 38.85
CA ARG A 88 2.35 -24.05 39.88
C ARG A 88 1.46 -25.13 39.28
N LEU A 89 0.74 -24.81 38.21
CA LEU A 89 -0.18 -25.73 37.53
C LEU A 89 0.51 -27.00 37.02
N ALA A 90 1.75 -26.89 36.53
CA ALA A 90 2.60 -28.02 36.12
C ALA A 90 3.04 -28.98 37.26
N LYS A 91 2.60 -28.73 38.50
CA LYS A 91 2.75 -29.62 39.67
C LYS A 91 1.40 -30.17 40.17
N GLU A 92 0.30 -29.70 39.58
CA GLU A 92 -1.08 -29.98 39.96
C GLU A 92 -1.77 -30.87 38.89
N VAL A 93 -1.01 -31.40 37.92
CA VAL A 93 -1.47 -32.24 36.80
C VAL A 93 -0.56 -33.45 36.58
N ASP A 94 -1.07 -34.48 35.89
CA ASP A 94 -0.38 -35.73 35.57
C ASP A 94 0.37 -35.70 34.23
N GLU A 95 -0.09 -34.90 33.24
CA GLU A 95 0.55 -34.71 31.93
C GLU A 95 0.49 -33.24 31.48
N ILE A 96 1.44 -32.82 30.62
CA ILE A 96 1.45 -31.51 29.96
C ILE A 96 1.33 -31.68 28.44
N PHE A 97 0.55 -30.82 27.80
CA PHE A 97 0.42 -30.75 26.35
C PHE A 97 0.81 -29.34 25.86
N LEU A 98 1.76 -29.28 24.92
CA LEU A 98 2.23 -28.06 24.28
C LEU A 98 1.46 -27.91 22.96
N ALA A 99 0.49 -26.99 22.92
CA ALA A 99 -0.43 -26.77 21.82
C ALA A 99 -0.16 -25.41 21.14
N THR A 100 1.12 -25.10 20.95
CA THR A 100 1.58 -23.91 20.22
C THR A 100 1.29 -24.01 18.72
N ASP A 101 1.42 -22.90 18.00
CA ASP A 101 1.33 -22.82 16.54
C ASP A 101 2.38 -23.72 15.87
N GLU A 102 2.19 -24.05 14.59
CA GLU A 102 3.02 -24.99 13.83
C GLU A 102 4.12 -24.29 12.99
N ASP A 103 4.63 -23.15 13.45
CA ASP A 103 5.83 -22.55 12.86
C ASP A 103 7.04 -22.70 13.80
N ARG A 104 8.23 -22.39 13.27
CA ARG A 104 9.49 -22.47 14.05
C ARG A 104 9.48 -21.57 15.30
N GLU A 105 8.67 -20.50 15.30
CA GLU A 105 8.42 -19.68 16.49
C GLU A 105 7.58 -20.43 17.53
N GLY A 106 6.48 -21.07 17.12
CA GLY A 106 5.64 -21.91 18.00
C GLY A 106 6.39 -23.12 18.59
N GLU A 107 7.31 -23.72 17.83
CA GLU A 107 8.19 -24.78 18.34
C GLU A 107 9.23 -24.24 19.35
N ALA A 108 9.85 -23.09 19.07
CA ALA A 108 10.74 -22.42 20.02
C ALA A 108 10.02 -21.99 21.31
N ILE A 109 8.76 -21.54 21.23
CA ILE A 109 7.92 -21.26 22.42
C ILE A 109 7.68 -22.56 23.21
N ALA A 110 7.38 -23.68 22.55
CA ALA A 110 7.20 -24.98 23.20
C ALA A 110 8.48 -25.43 23.94
N TRP A 111 9.65 -25.34 23.30
CA TRP A 111 10.93 -25.64 23.96
C TRP A 111 11.22 -24.69 25.13
N HIS A 112 11.06 -23.37 24.94
CA HIS A 112 11.22 -22.37 25.99
C HIS A 112 10.31 -22.61 27.20
N LEU A 113 9.07 -23.09 26.98
CA LEU A 113 8.16 -23.48 28.05
C LEU A 113 8.73 -24.64 28.88
N ILE A 114 9.22 -25.70 28.24
CA ILE A 114 9.81 -26.85 28.95
C ILE A 114 11.09 -26.47 29.68
N GLU A 115 12.02 -25.75 29.04
CA GLU A 115 13.24 -25.25 29.70
C GLU A 115 12.97 -24.35 30.89
N THR A 116 11.93 -23.52 30.79
CA THR A 116 11.60 -22.59 31.87
C THR A 116 10.89 -23.31 33.01
N ILE A 117 9.88 -24.14 32.71
CA ILE A 117 9.04 -24.84 33.69
C ILE A 117 9.83 -25.95 34.40
N LYS A 118 10.65 -26.71 33.66
CA LYS A 118 11.35 -27.94 34.06
C LYS A 118 10.38 -28.93 34.74
N PRO A 119 9.36 -29.42 34.00
CA PRO A 119 8.31 -30.26 34.55
C PRO A 119 8.87 -31.61 35.04
N LYS A 120 8.20 -32.18 36.05
CA LYS A 120 8.49 -33.52 36.59
C LYS A 120 7.52 -34.60 36.08
N VAL A 121 6.68 -34.24 35.13
CA VAL A 121 5.63 -35.06 34.52
C VAL A 121 5.84 -35.13 33.01
N PRO A 122 5.34 -36.17 32.32
CA PRO A 122 5.44 -36.27 30.87
C PRO A 122 4.86 -35.04 30.16
N PHE A 123 5.51 -34.61 29.08
CA PHE A 123 4.99 -33.59 28.19
C PHE A 123 4.89 -34.12 26.75
N LYS A 124 3.97 -33.55 25.97
CA LYS A 124 3.60 -33.98 24.61
C LYS A 124 3.39 -32.76 23.71
N ARG A 125 3.80 -32.81 22.45
CA ARG A 125 3.60 -31.73 21.47
C ARG A 125 2.34 -32.00 20.63
N MET A 126 1.31 -31.20 20.84
CA MET A 126 0.09 -31.14 20.03
C MET A 126 0.29 -30.21 18.84
N VAL A 127 -0.21 -30.61 17.67
CA VAL A 127 0.02 -29.91 16.39
C VAL A 127 -1.27 -29.91 15.57
N PHE A 128 -1.64 -28.79 14.95
CA PHE A 128 -2.89 -28.63 14.20
C PHE A 128 -2.90 -27.35 13.34
N HIS A 129 -3.28 -27.47 12.06
CA HIS A 129 -3.41 -26.33 11.14
C HIS A 129 -4.72 -25.54 11.31
N GLU A 130 -5.72 -26.07 12.02
CA GLU A 130 -6.99 -25.39 12.32
C GLU A 130 -7.50 -25.71 13.74
N ILE A 131 -8.26 -24.79 14.33
CA ILE A 131 -8.84 -24.96 15.66
C ILE A 131 -10.30 -25.39 15.52
N THR A 132 -10.50 -26.67 15.24
CA THR A 132 -11.82 -27.33 15.20
C THR A 132 -11.85 -28.53 16.14
N LYS A 133 -13.05 -28.96 16.53
CA LYS A 133 -13.19 -30.10 17.45
C LYS A 133 -12.52 -31.39 16.92
N PRO A 134 -12.71 -31.81 15.65
CA PRO A 134 -12.02 -32.98 15.11
C PRO A 134 -10.49 -32.82 15.11
N ALA A 135 -9.96 -31.69 14.63
CA ALA A 135 -8.52 -31.46 14.57
C ALA A 135 -7.86 -31.48 15.97
N ILE A 136 -8.47 -30.82 16.95
CA ILE A 136 -7.97 -30.79 18.34
C ILE A 136 -8.06 -32.18 19.00
N GLN A 137 -9.10 -32.98 18.71
CA GLN A 137 -9.18 -34.36 19.18
C GLN A 137 -8.14 -35.27 18.52
N ALA A 138 -7.87 -35.10 17.23
CA ALA A 138 -6.83 -35.84 16.51
C ALA A 138 -5.42 -35.49 17.02
N ALA A 139 -5.15 -34.21 17.32
CA ALA A 139 -3.88 -33.73 17.88
C ALA A 139 -3.61 -34.26 19.30
N VAL A 140 -4.65 -34.42 20.13
CA VAL A 140 -4.54 -35.07 21.45
C VAL A 140 -4.24 -36.56 21.33
N ALA A 141 -4.85 -37.24 20.35
CA ALA A 141 -4.67 -38.67 20.12
C ALA A 141 -3.30 -39.00 19.49
N ASN A 142 -2.74 -38.10 18.68
CA ASN A 142 -1.50 -38.29 17.93
C ASN A 142 -0.50 -37.14 18.21
N PRO A 143 0.00 -36.99 19.46
CA PRO A 143 1.05 -36.03 19.76
C PRO A 143 2.39 -36.50 19.16
N ARG A 144 3.29 -35.54 18.90
CA ARG A 144 4.71 -35.81 18.63
C ARG A 144 5.60 -35.34 19.78
N ASP A 145 6.91 -35.53 19.63
CA ASP A 145 7.93 -34.86 20.43
C ASP A 145 8.20 -33.43 19.91
N ILE A 146 8.99 -32.65 20.66
CA ILE A 146 9.48 -31.34 20.20
C ILE A 146 10.50 -31.55 19.09
N ASP A 147 10.31 -30.88 17.97
CA ASP A 147 11.24 -30.91 16.84
C ASP A 147 12.45 -30.02 17.15
N ARG A 148 13.64 -30.62 17.26
CA ARG A 148 14.86 -29.87 17.59
C ARG A 148 15.40 -29.07 16.40
N SER A 149 15.26 -29.55 15.16
CA SER A 149 15.69 -28.85 13.95
C SER A 149 14.92 -27.54 13.76
N LEU A 150 13.61 -27.54 14.00
CA LEU A 150 12.80 -26.32 13.99
C LEU A 150 13.21 -25.32 15.09
N VAL A 151 13.56 -25.80 16.29
CA VAL A 151 14.05 -24.95 17.40
C VAL A 151 15.41 -24.36 17.06
N ASP A 152 16.35 -25.16 16.57
CA ASP A 152 17.71 -24.72 16.22
C ASP A 152 17.69 -23.75 15.03
N ALA A 153 16.78 -23.91 14.07
CA ALA A 153 16.56 -22.95 13.00
C ALA A 153 16.02 -21.59 13.51
N GLN A 154 15.15 -21.61 14.53
CA GLN A 154 14.65 -20.38 15.15
C GLN A 154 15.74 -19.70 16.00
N GLU A 155 16.52 -20.47 16.76
CA GLU A 155 17.61 -19.96 17.59
C GLU A 155 18.76 -19.42 16.71
N ALA A 156 19.13 -20.14 15.64
CA ALA A 156 20.07 -19.66 14.61
C ALA A 156 19.62 -18.31 14.04
N ARG A 157 18.35 -18.15 13.68
CA ARG A 157 17.80 -16.86 13.23
C ARG A 157 17.87 -15.79 14.33
N ARG A 158 17.48 -16.14 15.56
CA ARG A 158 17.43 -15.22 16.71
C ARG A 158 18.81 -14.67 17.05
N ILE A 159 19.84 -15.51 16.97
CA ILE A 159 21.25 -15.18 17.14
C ILE A 159 21.78 -14.39 15.95
N LEU A 160 21.52 -14.83 14.71
CA LEU A 160 21.92 -14.12 13.49
C LEU A 160 21.48 -12.65 13.49
N ASP A 161 20.18 -12.41 13.69
CA ASP A 161 19.62 -11.07 13.68
C ASP A 161 20.07 -10.25 14.93
N ARG A 162 20.51 -10.92 16.01
CA ARG A 162 21.17 -10.30 17.19
C ARG A 162 22.60 -9.85 16.86
N LEU A 163 23.43 -10.71 16.24
CA LEU A 163 24.80 -10.40 15.82
C LEU A 163 24.82 -9.26 14.81
N TYR A 164 24.03 -9.37 13.73
CA TYR A 164 23.88 -8.32 12.74
C TYR A 164 23.46 -6.98 13.37
N GLY A 165 22.49 -7.02 14.29
CA GLY A 165 22.02 -5.83 15.00
C GLY A 165 23.09 -5.18 15.88
N TYR A 166 23.91 -5.97 16.58
CA TYR A 166 24.93 -5.47 17.49
C TYR A 166 26.21 -4.98 16.79
N GLU A 167 26.64 -5.61 15.70
CA GLU A 167 27.83 -5.19 14.95
C GLU A 167 27.53 -3.97 14.06
N VAL A 168 26.43 -3.99 13.30
CA VAL A 168 26.17 -2.98 12.27
C VAL A 168 25.55 -1.70 12.83
N SER A 169 24.73 -1.75 13.89
CA SER A 169 24.11 -0.52 14.45
C SER A 169 25.12 0.50 14.99
N PRO A 170 26.22 0.12 15.68
CA PRO A 170 27.29 1.05 16.04
C PRO A 170 27.98 1.73 14.86
N VAL A 171 28.01 1.12 13.66
CA VAL A 171 28.47 1.79 12.44
C VAL A 171 27.50 2.92 12.09
N LEU A 172 26.19 2.63 12.05
CA LEU A 172 25.15 3.65 11.80
C LEU A 172 25.21 4.79 12.83
N TRP A 173 25.49 4.49 14.11
CA TRP A 173 25.62 5.51 15.16
C TRP A 173 26.84 6.42 15.02
N LYS A 174 27.94 5.91 14.44
CA LYS A 174 29.20 6.64 14.22
C LYS A 174 29.21 7.39 12.89
N LYS A 175 28.50 6.90 11.87
CA LYS A 175 28.59 7.39 10.49
C LYS A 175 27.30 8.03 9.95
N VAL A 176 26.14 7.84 10.60
CA VAL A 176 24.86 8.48 10.23
C VAL A 176 24.24 9.22 11.43
N MET A 177 23.61 8.49 12.36
CA MET A 177 22.90 9.06 13.50
C MET A 177 22.81 8.08 14.66
N ARG A 178 22.95 8.56 15.91
CA ARG A 178 22.73 7.75 17.11
C ARG A 178 21.28 7.30 17.22
N GLY A 179 21.04 6.08 17.73
CA GLY A 179 19.69 5.55 17.95
C GLY A 179 19.08 4.81 16.74
N LEU A 180 19.69 4.93 15.55
CA LEU A 180 19.39 4.05 14.42
C LEU A 180 19.61 2.59 14.78
N SER A 181 19.02 1.67 14.03
CA SER A 181 19.27 0.24 14.23
C SER A 181 19.25 -0.50 12.91
N ALA A 182 20.33 -1.24 12.68
CA ALA A 182 20.44 -2.13 11.54
C ALA A 182 19.52 -3.35 11.74
N GLY A 183 19.16 -4.00 10.64
CA GLY A 183 18.47 -5.28 10.65
C GLY A 183 18.51 -5.86 9.25
N ARG A 184 19.07 -7.06 9.09
CA ARG A 184 19.42 -7.69 7.81
C ARG A 184 18.30 -7.55 6.76
N VAL A 185 17.13 -8.11 7.06
CA VAL A 185 15.99 -8.10 6.14
C VAL A 185 15.34 -6.70 6.02
N GLN A 186 15.40 -5.89 7.08
CA GLN A 186 14.82 -4.53 7.09
C GLN A 186 15.64 -3.53 6.25
N SER A 187 16.98 -3.61 6.30
CA SER A 187 17.88 -2.85 5.44
C SER A 187 17.64 -3.20 3.97
N VAL A 188 17.44 -4.47 3.66
CA VAL A 188 17.14 -4.94 2.30
C VAL A 188 15.76 -4.48 1.81
N ALA A 189 14.71 -4.61 2.64
CA ALA A 189 13.39 -4.06 2.31
C ALA A 189 13.41 -2.53 2.12
N THR A 190 14.26 -1.83 2.88
CA THR A 190 14.49 -0.39 2.72
C THR A 190 15.24 -0.08 1.42
N ARG A 191 16.25 -0.89 1.05
CA ARG A 191 16.98 -0.77 -0.23
C ARG A 191 16.04 -0.86 -1.43
N ILE A 192 15.13 -1.84 -1.46
CA ILE A 192 14.13 -2.01 -2.53
C ILE A 192 13.30 -0.73 -2.73
N VAL A 193 12.90 -0.06 -1.64
CA VAL A 193 12.14 1.20 -1.69
C VAL A 193 13.03 2.38 -2.12
N VAL A 194 14.28 2.46 -1.65
CA VAL A 194 15.27 3.49 -2.07
C VAL A 194 15.63 3.35 -3.55
N GLU A 195 15.83 2.15 -4.07
CA GLU A 195 16.11 1.90 -5.50
C GLU A 195 14.95 2.33 -6.39
N ARG A 196 13.69 2.05 -5.99
CA ARG A 196 12.51 2.56 -6.71
C ARG A 196 12.45 4.09 -6.70
N GLU A 197 12.80 4.73 -5.59
CA GLU A 197 12.80 6.20 -5.53
C GLU A 197 13.94 6.81 -6.37
N ARG A 198 15.14 6.22 -6.37
CA ARG A 198 16.24 6.58 -7.29
C ARG A 198 15.81 6.49 -8.75
N GLN A 199 15.09 5.43 -9.14
CA GLN A 199 14.51 5.28 -10.49
C GLN A 199 13.53 6.42 -10.84
N ARG A 200 12.83 6.99 -9.84
CA ARG A 200 11.91 8.13 -10.03
C ARG A 200 12.64 9.48 -10.09
N MET A 201 13.66 9.69 -9.25
CA MET A 201 14.51 10.90 -9.28
C MET A 201 15.30 11.02 -10.59
N ALA A 202 15.78 9.90 -11.12
CA ALA A 202 16.47 9.82 -12.40
C ALA A 202 15.52 9.87 -13.61
N PHE A 203 14.20 9.78 -13.40
CA PHE A 203 13.22 9.70 -14.49
C PHE A 203 13.12 11.00 -15.29
N ARG A 204 13.05 10.92 -16.62
CA ARG A 204 12.77 12.06 -17.51
C ARG A 204 11.61 11.69 -18.42
N SER A 205 10.56 12.53 -18.40
CA SER A 205 9.34 12.27 -19.15
C SER A 205 9.53 12.55 -20.64
N ALA A 206 9.05 11.63 -21.48
CA ALA A 206 8.88 11.81 -22.91
C ALA A 206 7.40 12.08 -23.25
N GLU A 207 7.16 12.99 -24.19
CA GLU A 207 5.86 13.18 -24.83
C GLU A 207 5.75 12.30 -26.08
N TYR A 208 4.59 11.66 -26.28
CA TYR A 208 4.28 10.90 -27.50
C TYR A 208 2.79 10.97 -27.80
N TRP A 209 2.43 11.01 -29.08
CA TRP A 209 1.04 11.12 -29.52
C TRP A 209 0.59 9.91 -30.33
N ASP A 210 -0.68 9.56 -30.20
CA ASP A 210 -1.40 8.67 -31.12
C ASP A 210 -2.69 9.33 -31.63
N ILE A 211 -3.45 8.61 -32.46
CA ILE A 211 -4.80 9.01 -32.87
C ILE A 211 -5.76 7.93 -32.41
N GLN A 212 -6.78 8.34 -31.65
CA GLN A 212 -7.93 7.51 -31.31
C GLN A 212 -9.06 7.81 -32.29
N ALA A 213 -9.37 6.83 -33.13
CA ALA A 213 -10.48 6.87 -34.06
C ALA A 213 -11.72 6.23 -33.42
N GLN A 214 -12.85 6.95 -33.39
CA GLN A 214 -14.15 6.33 -33.18
C GLN A 214 -14.68 5.89 -34.53
N LEU A 215 -14.73 4.58 -34.76
CA LEU A 215 -15.11 3.97 -36.02
C LEU A 215 -16.54 3.43 -35.96
N ALA A 216 -17.29 3.65 -37.04
CA ALA A 216 -18.66 3.19 -37.22
C ALA A 216 -18.77 2.18 -38.36
N VAL A 217 -19.50 1.09 -38.10
CA VAL A 217 -19.86 0.12 -39.14
C VAL A 217 -20.97 0.69 -40.03
N GLN A 218 -20.79 0.53 -41.34
CA GLN A 218 -21.79 0.86 -42.35
C GLN A 218 -22.77 -0.30 -42.54
N GLY A 219 -24.08 -0.02 -42.57
CA GLY A 219 -25.14 -1.02 -42.65
C GLY A 219 -25.65 -1.52 -41.30
N GLN A 220 -26.33 -2.68 -41.31
CA GLN A 220 -26.68 -3.41 -40.09
C GLN A 220 -25.51 -4.31 -39.67
N VAL A 221 -25.26 -4.40 -38.37
CA VAL A 221 -24.21 -5.24 -37.78
C VAL A 221 -24.70 -5.81 -36.44
N GLU A 222 -24.21 -6.98 -36.07
CA GLU A 222 -24.43 -7.56 -34.75
C GLU A 222 -23.39 -7.02 -33.74
N GLY A 223 -23.86 -6.58 -32.57
CA GLY A 223 -23.03 -5.92 -31.55
C GLY A 223 -23.09 -4.38 -31.62
N PRO A 224 -22.14 -3.68 -30.95
CA PRO A 224 -22.13 -2.22 -30.93
C PRO A 224 -21.73 -1.64 -32.29
N ARG A 225 -22.58 -0.78 -32.87
CA ARG A 225 -22.36 -0.18 -34.19
C ARG A 225 -21.07 0.65 -34.29
N THR A 226 -20.61 1.23 -33.18
CA THR A 226 -19.38 2.03 -33.13
C THR A 226 -18.42 1.50 -32.08
N PHE A 227 -17.12 1.63 -32.34
CA PHE A 227 -16.04 1.16 -31.48
C PHE A 227 -14.79 2.04 -31.63
N SER A 228 -13.92 2.05 -30.63
CA SER A 228 -12.68 2.83 -30.66
C SER A 228 -11.52 1.99 -31.19
N ALA A 229 -10.65 2.60 -32.01
CA ALA A 229 -9.40 2.02 -32.49
C ALA A 229 -8.25 3.04 -32.35
N THR A 230 -7.05 2.58 -32.04
CA THR A 230 -5.87 3.44 -31.86
C THR A 230 -4.90 3.26 -33.03
N LEU A 231 -4.31 4.35 -33.53
CA LEU A 231 -3.22 4.33 -34.51
C LEU A 231 -2.02 3.55 -33.95
N ILE A 232 -1.50 2.60 -34.72
CA ILE A 232 -0.35 1.76 -34.32
C ILE A 232 0.80 1.77 -35.30
N ALA A 233 0.61 2.16 -36.56
CA ALA A 233 1.68 2.33 -37.53
C ALA A 233 1.32 3.37 -38.61
N LEU A 234 2.36 3.95 -39.22
CA LEU A 234 2.30 4.86 -40.35
C LEU A 234 3.33 4.39 -41.38
N ASP A 235 2.89 4.16 -42.63
CA ASP A 235 3.70 3.61 -43.73
C ASP A 235 4.46 2.30 -43.39
N GLY A 236 3.91 1.54 -42.43
CA GLY A 236 4.46 0.29 -41.92
C GLY A 236 5.33 0.42 -40.66
N ASP A 237 5.92 1.59 -40.40
CA ASP A 237 6.67 1.84 -39.17
C ASP A 237 5.73 2.09 -37.98
N ARG A 238 6.06 1.52 -36.82
CA ARG A 238 5.16 1.49 -35.66
C ARG A 238 5.14 2.84 -34.93
N ILE A 239 3.98 3.29 -34.47
CA ILE A 239 3.91 4.48 -33.59
C ILE A 239 4.62 4.20 -32.25
N ALA A 240 5.37 5.20 -31.78
CA ALA A 240 6.06 5.17 -30.49
C ALA A 240 5.05 5.18 -29.33
N THR A 241 5.35 4.38 -28.31
CA THR A 241 4.55 4.22 -27.09
C THR A 241 5.44 4.33 -25.86
N GLY A 242 4.89 4.51 -24.67
CA GLY A 242 5.68 4.80 -23.46
C GLY A 242 6.79 3.78 -23.12
N LYS A 243 6.71 2.54 -23.62
CA LYS A 243 7.76 1.50 -23.46
C LYS A 243 9.01 1.74 -24.33
N ASP A 244 8.91 2.56 -25.37
CA ASP A 244 9.94 2.72 -26.41
C ASP A 244 10.98 3.79 -26.05
N PHE A 245 10.69 4.57 -24.99
CA PHE A 245 11.58 5.58 -24.44
C PHE A 245 12.51 5.02 -23.37
N GLU A 246 13.71 5.58 -23.29
CA GLU A 246 14.67 5.37 -22.21
C GLU A 246 14.27 6.21 -20.97
N PRO A 247 13.99 5.59 -19.82
CA PRO A 247 13.42 6.29 -18.66
C PRO A 247 14.29 7.42 -18.08
N THR A 248 15.61 7.38 -18.30
CA THR A 248 16.58 8.34 -17.75
C THR A 248 16.84 9.56 -18.64
N THR A 249 16.50 9.48 -19.93
CA THR A 249 16.76 10.55 -20.90
C THR A 249 15.51 11.09 -21.58
N GLY A 250 14.39 10.36 -21.53
CA GLY A 250 13.15 10.72 -22.25
C GLY A 250 13.27 10.58 -23.77
N ARG A 251 14.34 9.93 -24.28
CA ARG A 251 14.59 9.75 -25.72
C ARG A 251 14.19 8.34 -26.17
N LEU A 252 13.92 8.16 -27.46
CA LEU A 252 13.71 6.84 -28.05
C LEU A 252 14.94 5.95 -27.84
N LYS A 253 14.72 4.67 -27.51
CA LYS A 253 15.80 3.70 -27.35
C LYS A 253 16.55 3.47 -28.66
N PRO A 254 17.90 3.40 -28.67
CA PRO A 254 18.68 3.12 -29.87
C PRO A 254 18.19 1.86 -30.61
N GLY A 255 18.06 1.96 -31.94
CA GLY A 255 17.59 0.85 -32.79
C GLY A 255 16.07 0.63 -32.80
N SER A 256 15.27 1.52 -32.19
CA SER A 256 13.80 1.43 -32.25
C SER A 256 13.26 1.90 -33.60
N SER A 257 12.80 0.99 -34.46
CA SER A 257 12.03 1.33 -35.67
C SER A 257 10.62 1.78 -35.25
N VAL A 258 10.48 3.08 -34.95
CA VAL A 258 9.22 3.71 -34.55
C VAL A 258 9.13 5.16 -35.04
N VAL A 259 7.91 5.59 -35.36
CA VAL A 259 7.56 6.99 -35.56
C VAL A 259 7.08 7.58 -34.23
N GLN A 260 7.82 8.54 -33.68
CA GLN A 260 7.32 9.40 -32.60
C GLN A 260 6.54 10.56 -33.22
N LEU A 261 5.24 10.62 -32.97
CA LEU A 261 4.41 11.78 -33.29
C LEU A 261 4.45 12.77 -32.13
N ASP A 262 4.60 14.05 -32.46
CA ASP A 262 4.25 15.17 -31.59
C ASP A 262 2.78 15.60 -31.81
N GLY A 263 2.36 16.65 -31.12
CA GLY A 263 1.00 17.16 -31.20
C GLY A 263 0.58 17.65 -32.58
N ASP A 264 1.47 18.30 -33.34
CA ASP A 264 1.11 18.87 -34.65
C ASP A 264 1.23 17.83 -35.77
N GLY A 265 2.16 16.87 -35.66
CA GLY A 265 2.19 15.66 -36.47
C GLY A 265 0.91 14.84 -36.32
N ALA A 266 0.47 14.57 -35.08
CA ALA A 266 -0.76 13.82 -34.81
C ALA A 266 -2.03 14.57 -35.24
N ARG A 267 -2.13 15.89 -34.98
CA ARG A 267 -3.24 16.73 -35.47
C ARG A 267 -3.27 16.80 -37.00
N GLY A 268 -2.13 16.99 -37.63
CA GLY A 268 -2.00 17.06 -39.08
C GLY A 268 -2.35 15.73 -39.76
N LEU A 269 -1.93 14.60 -39.19
CA LEU A 269 -2.30 13.28 -39.67
C LEU A 269 -3.80 13.00 -39.50
N ALA A 270 -4.39 13.38 -38.37
CA ALA A 270 -5.84 13.29 -38.15
C ALA A 270 -6.63 14.11 -39.20
N ALA A 271 -6.20 15.33 -39.51
CA ALA A 271 -6.82 16.14 -40.55
C ALA A 271 -6.66 15.53 -41.97
N ARG A 272 -5.52 14.91 -42.29
CA ARG A 272 -5.34 14.16 -43.56
C ARG A 272 -6.13 12.84 -43.62
N LEU A 273 -6.68 12.38 -42.50
CA LEU A 273 -7.57 11.21 -42.38
C LEU A 273 -9.06 11.58 -42.33
N GLU A 274 -9.42 12.86 -42.20
CA GLU A 274 -10.81 13.30 -42.12
C GLU A 274 -11.56 13.01 -43.44
N GLY A 275 -12.76 12.44 -43.32
CA GLY A 275 -13.57 12.01 -44.47
C GLY A 275 -13.00 10.85 -45.30
N ARG A 276 -11.87 10.25 -44.90
CA ARG A 276 -11.26 9.11 -45.62
C ARG A 276 -11.98 7.80 -45.26
N PRO A 277 -12.09 6.84 -46.20
CA PRO A 277 -12.63 5.52 -45.89
C PRO A 277 -11.62 4.70 -45.06
N PHE A 278 -12.14 3.98 -44.06
CA PHE A 278 -11.39 3.01 -43.28
C PHE A 278 -11.82 1.60 -43.70
N ALA A 279 -10.89 0.64 -43.75
CA ALA A 279 -11.17 -0.75 -44.16
C ALA A 279 -10.51 -1.76 -43.22
N VAL A 280 -11.22 -2.82 -42.86
CA VAL A 280 -10.70 -3.89 -41.98
C VAL A 280 -9.70 -4.78 -42.75
N THR A 281 -8.42 -4.73 -42.42
CA THR A 281 -7.38 -5.51 -43.11
C THR A 281 -7.17 -6.91 -42.53
N ARG A 282 -7.46 -7.10 -41.24
CA ARG A 282 -7.36 -8.39 -40.54
C ARG A 282 -8.33 -8.43 -39.35
N VAL A 283 -8.98 -9.58 -39.17
CA VAL A 283 -9.67 -9.95 -37.93
C VAL A 283 -9.08 -11.26 -37.43
N GLU A 284 -8.74 -11.32 -36.15
CA GLU A 284 -8.38 -12.55 -35.47
C GLU A 284 -9.31 -12.76 -34.28
N GLU A 285 -10.06 -13.85 -34.26
CA GLU A 285 -10.73 -14.33 -33.05
C GLU A 285 -9.92 -15.49 -32.45
N LYS A 286 -9.66 -15.42 -31.14
CA LYS A 286 -8.90 -16.42 -30.39
C LYS A 286 -9.65 -16.77 -29.10
N PRO A 287 -10.12 -18.01 -28.92
CA PRO A 287 -10.71 -18.43 -27.65
C PRO A 287 -9.61 -18.43 -26.58
N TYR A 288 -9.90 -17.82 -25.43
CA TYR A 288 -9.02 -17.80 -24.27
C TYR A 288 -9.63 -18.60 -23.12
N ARG A 289 -8.76 -19.03 -22.20
CA ARG A 289 -9.11 -19.77 -21.00
C ARG A 289 -8.29 -19.23 -19.83
N ARG A 290 -8.96 -18.71 -18.81
CA ARG A 290 -8.36 -18.25 -17.57
C ARG A 290 -8.62 -19.29 -16.48
N ARG A 291 -7.55 -19.86 -15.93
CA ARG A 291 -7.65 -20.76 -14.77
C ARG A 291 -7.96 -19.96 -13.50
N PRO A 292 -8.70 -20.53 -12.53
CA PRO A 292 -8.86 -19.91 -11.22
C PRO A 292 -7.54 -19.77 -10.50
N TYR A 293 -7.51 -18.83 -9.57
CA TYR A 293 -6.37 -18.60 -8.69
C TYR A 293 -6.16 -19.72 -7.68
N ALA A 294 -4.93 -19.83 -7.21
CA ALA A 294 -4.62 -20.60 -6.02
C ALA A 294 -5.37 -20.06 -4.78
N PRO A 295 -5.65 -20.94 -3.79
CA PRO A 295 -5.97 -20.55 -2.42
C PRO A 295 -4.98 -19.53 -1.86
N PHE A 296 -5.35 -18.82 -0.79
CA PHE A 296 -4.47 -17.82 -0.20
C PHE A 296 -3.28 -18.45 0.53
N ILE A 297 -2.09 -17.93 0.22
CA ILE A 297 -0.92 -17.92 1.09
C ILE A 297 -0.75 -16.53 1.72
N THR A 298 0.03 -16.41 2.79
CA THR A 298 0.12 -15.20 3.62
C THR A 298 0.44 -13.92 2.84
N SER A 299 1.36 -14.01 1.88
CA SER A 299 1.73 -12.93 0.96
C SER A 299 0.53 -12.47 0.11
N THR A 300 -0.12 -13.40 -0.59
CA THR A 300 -1.29 -13.13 -1.45
C THR A 300 -2.50 -12.61 -0.67
N LEU A 301 -2.69 -13.05 0.59
CA LEU A 301 -3.72 -12.51 1.48
C LEU A 301 -3.44 -11.06 1.87
N GLN A 302 -2.19 -10.74 2.23
CA GLN A 302 -1.77 -9.36 2.51
C GLN A 302 -1.92 -8.46 1.28
N GLN A 303 -1.55 -8.95 0.09
CA GLN A 303 -1.74 -8.24 -1.18
C GLN A 303 -3.22 -7.90 -1.42
N GLU A 304 -4.10 -8.90 -1.45
CA GLU A 304 -5.52 -8.67 -1.79
C GLU A 304 -6.29 -7.92 -0.70
N ALA A 305 -5.92 -8.07 0.58
CA ALA A 305 -6.46 -7.24 1.66
C ALA A 305 -6.03 -5.76 1.54
N ALA A 306 -4.78 -5.49 1.20
CA ALA A 306 -4.30 -4.14 0.95
C ALA A 306 -4.90 -3.52 -0.33
N ARG A 307 -5.11 -4.30 -1.39
CA ARG A 307 -5.78 -3.83 -2.62
C ARG A 307 -7.28 -3.56 -2.40
N LYS A 308 -8.04 -4.54 -1.90
CA LYS A 308 -9.51 -4.46 -1.81
C LYS A 308 -10.03 -3.76 -0.56
N MET A 309 -9.32 -3.85 0.57
CA MET A 309 -9.77 -3.33 1.87
C MET A 309 -8.93 -2.16 2.39
N ARG A 310 -7.79 -1.87 1.75
CA ARG A 310 -6.82 -0.83 2.13
C ARG A 310 -6.18 -1.04 3.51
N TYR A 311 -6.24 -2.28 4.03
CA TYR A 311 -5.56 -2.70 5.25
C TYR A 311 -4.04 -2.71 5.08
N SER A 312 -3.31 -2.48 6.18
CA SER A 312 -1.87 -2.78 6.23
C SER A 312 -1.62 -4.28 6.38
N SER A 313 -0.39 -4.72 6.15
CA SER A 313 0.05 -6.09 6.46
C SER A 313 -0.17 -6.40 7.95
N GLN A 314 0.09 -5.44 8.84
CA GLN A 314 -0.13 -5.59 10.29
C GLN A 314 -1.62 -5.76 10.64
N GLN A 315 -2.52 -4.95 10.05
CA GLN A 315 -3.97 -5.07 10.27
C GLN A 315 -4.48 -6.42 9.74
N THR A 316 -4.06 -6.81 8.54
CA THR A 316 -4.44 -8.08 7.91
C THR A 316 -4.04 -9.27 8.79
N MET A 317 -2.79 -9.33 9.24
CA MET A 317 -2.31 -10.44 10.08
C MET A 317 -2.96 -10.46 11.47
N ARG A 318 -3.25 -9.30 12.08
CA ARG A 318 -3.97 -9.23 13.36
C ARG A 318 -5.41 -9.75 13.23
N THR A 319 -6.10 -9.40 12.15
CA THR A 319 -7.47 -9.87 11.90
C THR A 319 -7.48 -11.36 11.55
N ALA A 320 -6.50 -11.85 10.78
CA ALA A 320 -6.36 -13.26 10.47
C ALA A 320 -6.03 -14.11 11.71
N GLN A 321 -5.14 -13.64 12.60
CA GLN A 321 -4.88 -14.27 13.91
C GLN A 321 -6.18 -14.44 14.71
N SER A 322 -7.01 -13.38 14.79
CA SER A 322 -8.29 -13.43 15.51
C SER A 322 -9.28 -14.44 14.89
N LEU A 323 -9.34 -14.53 13.55
CA LEU A 323 -10.14 -15.54 12.85
C LEU A 323 -9.66 -16.98 13.11
N TYR A 324 -8.34 -17.22 13.10
CA TYR A 324 -7.74 -18.52 13.40
C TYR A 324 -8.01 -18.95 14.85
N GLU A 325 -7.70 -18.09 15.82
CA GLU A 325 -7.85 -18.38 17.27
C GLU A 325 -9.30 -18.67 17.69
N LYS A 326 -10.27 -18.14 16.95
CA LYS A 326 -11.72 -18.39 17.14
C LYS A 326 -12.27 -19.55 16.29
N GLY A 327 -11.45 -20.25 15.52
CA GLY A 327 -11.88 -21.41 14.71
C GLY A 327 -12.66 -21.08 13.44
N TYR A 328 -12.36 -19.95 12.78
CA TYR A 328 -12.96 -19.59 11.48
C TYR A 328 -12.09 -19.99 10.28
N ILE A 329 -10.76 -19.92 10.40
CA ILE A 329 -9.82 -20.21 9.30
C ILE A 329 -8.68 -21.13 9.73
N THR A 330 -7.99 -21.73 8.75
CA THR A 330 -6.68 -22.39 8.93
C THR A 330 -5.57 -21.38 9.27
N TYR A 331 -4.41 -21.88 9.64
CA TYR A 331 -3.27 -21.09 10.08
C TYR A 331 -2.81 -20.06 9.03
N MET A 332 -2.73 -18.80 9.45
CA MET A 332 -2.54 -17.66 8.54
C MET A 332 -1.06 -17.36 8.18
N ARG A 333 -0.09 -18.15 8.67
CA ARG A 333 1.33 -18.08 8.28
C ARG A 333 1.68 -19.34 7.48
N THR A 334 1.48 -19.28 6.17
CA THR A 334 1.65 -20.40 5.26
C THR A 334 2.08 -19.88 3.88
N ASP A 335 3.03 -20.59 3.28
CA ASP A 335 3.47 -20.48 1.88
C ASP A 335 2.92 -21.64 1.03
N SER A 336 2.16 -22.55 1.64
CA SER A 336 1.53 -23.68 0.96
C SER A 336 0.20 -23.31 0.32
N VAL A 337 0.06 -23.59 -0.97
CA VAL A 337 -1.21 -23.45 -1.73
C VAL A 337 -2.09 -24.70 -1.67
N ASN A 338 -1.72 -25.69 -0.86
CA ASN A 338 -2.41 -26.98 -0.77
C ASN A 338 -3.77 -26.85 -0.07
N LEU A 339 -4.70 -27.74 -0.45
CA LEU A 339 -5.94 -28.01 0.27
C LEU A 339 -6.02 -29.50 0.59
N SER A 340 -6.43 -29.82 1.81
CA SER A 340 -6.75 -31.16 2.27
C SER A 340 -7.92 -31.77 1.48
N GLU A 341 -8.02 -33.10 1.41
CA GLU A 341 -9.12 -33.75 0.68
C GLU A 341 -10.50 -33.44 1.30
N THR A 342 -10.58 -33.18 2.61
CA THR A 342 -11.80 -32.69 3.27
C THR A 342 -12.15 -31.27 2.84
N ALA A 343 -11.17 -30.35 2.76
CA ALA A 343 -11.36 -29.01 2.25
C ALA A 343 -11.73 -28.97 0.75
N LEU A 344 -11.13 -29.84 -0.07
CA LEU A 344 -11.49 -30.02 -1.47
C LEU A 344 -12.94 -30.52 -1.61
N ALA A 345 -13.36 -31.49 -0.80
CA ALA A 345 -14.74 -31.97 -0.78
C ALA A 345 -15.73 -30.90 -0.28
N ALA A 346 -15.37 -30.11 0.74
CA ALA A 346 -16.17 -29.00 1.26
C ALA A 346 -16.39 -27.90 0.20
N ALA A 347 -15.30 -27.44 -0.43
CA ALA A 347 -15.36 -26.44 -1.49
C ALA A 347 -16.23 -26.90 -2.67
N ARG A 348 -16.00 -28.13 -3.16
CA ARG A 348 -16.74 -28.68 -4.33
C ARG A 348 -18.23 -28.85 -4.06
N ARG A 349 -18.61 -29.28 -2.85
CA ARG A 349 -20.01 -29.35 -2.41
C ARG A 349 -20.65 -27.97 -2.37
N GLN A 350 -20.01 -27.00 -1.73
CA GLN A 350 -20.54 -25.65 -1.59
C GLN A 350 -20.61 -24.89 -2.94
N ILE A 351 -19.75 -25.22 -3.92
CA ILE A 351 -19.90 -24.73 -5.30
C ILE A 351 -21.15 -25.32 -5.96
N ALA A 352 -21.40 -26.63 -5.81
CA ALA A 352 -22.60 -27.27 -6.37
C ALA A 352 -23.89 -26.68 -5.77
N GLU A 353 -23.88 -26.36 -4.47
CA GLU A 353 -25.01 -25.77 -3.74
C GLU A 353 -25.27 -24.31 -4.11
N LEU A 354 -24.23 -23.47 -4.24
CA LEU A 354 -24.38 -22.02 -4.43
C LEU A 354 -24.29 -21.55 -5.89
N TYR A 355 -23.58 -22.30 -6.75
CA TYR A 355 -23.34 -21.96 -8.16
C TYR A 355 -23.83 -23.04 -9.13
N GLY A 356 -24.35 -24.17 -8.64
CA GLY A 356 -24.82 -25.30 -9.45
C GLY A 356 -23.68 -26.20 -9.93
N ALA A 357 -24.00 -27.49 -10.13
CA ALA A 357 -23.03 -28.54 -10.44
C ALA A 357 -22.12 -28.25 -11.66
N ASN A 358 -22.63 -27.53 -12.67
CA ASN A 358 -21.86 -27.18 -13.88
C ASN A 358 -20.67 -26.24 -13.60
N ASN A 359 -20.64 -25.53 -12.46
CA ASN A 359 -19.50 -24.72 -12.04
C ASN A 359 -18.45 -25.52 -11.24
N VAL A 360 -18.68 -26.81 -10.98
CA VAL A 360 -17.71 -27.72 -10.38
C VAL A 360 -16.88 -28.39 -11.50
N PRO A 361 -15.53 -28.28 -11.50
CA PRO A 361 -14.69 -28.96 -12.48
C PRO A 361 -14.72 -30.48 -12.26
N PRO A 362 -14.64 -31.32 -13.32
CA PRO A 362 -14.77 -32.78 -13.18
C PRO A 362 -13.80 -33.40 -12.16
N GLN A 363 -12.57 -32.88 -12.08
CA GLN A 363 -11.57 -33.27 -11.08
C GLN A 363 -11.29 -32.12 -10.10
N PRO A 364 -10.90 -32.42 -8.83
CA PRO A 364 -10.39 -31.40 -7.90
C PRO A 364 -9.16 -30.69 -8.48
N ARG A 365 -9.02 -29.38 -8.22
CA ARG A 365 -7.85 -28.62 -8.64
C ARG A 365 -6.77 -28.68 -7.56
N LYS A 366 -5.64 -29.30 -7.89
CA LYS A 366 -4.44 -29.23 -7.07
C LYS A 366 -3.54 -28.11 -7.59
N TYR A 367 -3.02 -27.31 -6.68
CA TYR A 367 -2.05 -26.24 -6.93
C TYR A 367 -0.70 -26.69 -6.37
N THR A 368 0.40 -26.16 -6.91
CA THR A 368 1.75 -26.53 -6.49
C THR A 368 2.51 -25.29 -6.06
N THR A 369 3.07 -25.33 -4.86
CA THR A 369 3.92 -24.26 -4.33
C THR A 369 5.18 -24.12 -5.20
N LYS A 370 5.62 -22.87 -5.44
CA LYS A 370 6.83 -22.59 -6.24
C LYS A 370 8.06 -22.25 -5.40
N ALA A 371 7.87 -21.94 -4.12
CA ALA A 371 8.96 -21.59 -3.21
C ALA A 371 9.72 -22.85 -2.78
N LYS A 372 11.05 -22.80 -2.88
CA LYS A 372 11.96 -23.82 -2.33
C LYS A 372 12.01 -23.65 -0.81
N GLY A 373 11.89 -24.73 -0.05
CA GLY A 373 11.84 -24.67 1.43
C GLY A 373 10.48 -24.26 2.03
N ALA A 374 9.42 -24.25 1.23
CA ALA A 374 8.06 -24.08 1.74
C ALA A 374 7.71 -25.17 2.77
N GLN A 375 6.93 -24.83 3.79
CA GLN A 375 6.54 -25.80 4.82
C GLN A 375 5.37 -26.66 4.29
N GLU A 376 5.66 -27.64 3.44
CA GLU A 376 4.67 -28.43 2.68
C GLU A 376 3.64 -29.19 3.55
N ALA A 377 3.94 -29.40 4.83
CA ALA A 377 3.01 -29.92 5.82
C ALA A 377 1.80 -28.99 6.06
N HIS A 378 1.91 -27.69 5.75
CA HIS A 378 0.86 -26.72 5.97
C HIS A 378 -0.19 -26.72 4.86
N GLU A 379 -1.39 -26.29 5.23
CA GLU A 379 -2.47 -26.01 4.30
C GLU A 379 -2.50 -24.50 3.94
N ALA A 380 -3.20 -24.17 2.86
CA ALA A 380 -3.50 -22.78 2.52
C ALA A 380 -4.47 -22.13 3.52
N ILE A 381 -4.54 -20.80 3.50
CA ILE A 381 -5.50 -20.01 4.28
C ILE A 381 -6.90 -20.17 3.65
N ARG A 382 -7.77 -20.89 4.36
CA ARG A 382 -9.14 -21.26 3.96
C ARG A 382 -10.09 -21.18 5.16
N PRO A 383 -11.42 -21.23 4.96
CA PRO A 383 -12.37 -21.49 6.04
C PRO A 383 -12.09 -22.82 6.75
N ALA A 384 -12.26 -22.88 8.07
CA ALA A 384 -12.00 -24.04 8.91
C ALA A 384 -13.13 -25.10 8.88
N GLY A 385 -12.77 -26.37 9.10
CA GLY A 385 -13.69 -27.51 9.25
C GLY A 385 -14.24 -28.13 7.96
N ASP A 386 -14.77 -29.35 8.08
CA ASP A 386 -15.26 -30.18 6.96
C ASP A 386 -16.51 -29.62 6.24
N ASN A 387 -17.16 -28.61 6.84
CA ASN A 387 -18.23 -27.81 6.27
C ASN A 387 -17.87 -26.34 6.46
N PHE A 388 -17.52 -25.66 5.36
CA PHE A 388 -17.23 -24.23 5.40
C PHE A 388 -18.51 -23.44 5.70
N ARG A 389 -18.53 -22.76 6.85
CA ARG A 389 -19.58 -21.77 7.14
C ARG A 389 -19.59 -20.71 6.04
N THR A 390 -20.76 -20.36 5.55
CA THR A 390 -20.92 -19.25 4.59
C THR A 390 -20.66 -17.91 5.30
N PRO A 391 -20.29 -16.85 4.55
CA PRO A 391 -20.24 -15.50 5.11
C PRO A 391 -21.55 -15.10 5.80
N GLY A 392 -22.71 -15.48 5.24
CA GLY A 392 -24.03 -15.16 5.78
C GLY A 392 -24.28 -15.74 7.18
N GLU A 393 -23.81 -16.96 7.45
CA GLU A 393 -23.95 -17.60 8.77
C GLU A 393 -23.09 -16.91 9.85
N VAL A 394 -21.87 -16.51 9.51
CA VAL A 394 -20.92 -15.90 10.47
C VAL A 394 -21.08 -14.38 10.61
N ALA A 395 -21.95 -13.75 9.82
CA ALA A 395 -22.12 -12.29 9.76
C ALA A 395 -22.49 -11.65 11.12
N ASN A 396 -23.12 -12.40 12.02
CA ASN A 396 -23.48 -11.95 13.38
C ASN A 396 -22.46 -12.38 14.46
N GLU A 397 -21.47 -13.21 14.12
CA GLU A 397 -20.45 -13.75 15.04
C GLU A 397 -19.11 -13.01 14.95
N LEU A 398 -18.85 -12.34 13.82
CA LEU A 398 -17.61 -11.65 13.49
C LEU A 398 -17.76 -10.12 13.58
N SER A 399 -16.67 -9.42 13.94
CA SER A 399 -16.60 -7.97 13.77
C SER A 399 -16.44 -7.59 12.28
N GLY A 400 -16.72 -6.33 11.92
CA GLY A 400 -16.75 -5.91 10.51
C GLY A 400 -15.44 -6.12 9.74
N ASP A 401 -14.28 -5.99 10.39
CA ASP A 401 -12.98 -6.30 9.76
C ASP A 401 -12.76 -7.81 9.61
N GLU A 402 -13.15 -8.60 10.62
CA GLU A 402 -13.06 -10.06 10.59
C GLU A 402 -13.99 -10.67 9.54
N PHE A 403 -15.22 -10.18 9.43
CA PHE A 403 -16.19 -10.58 8.42
C PHE A 403 -15.65 -10.35 7.00
N ARG A 404 -15.11 -9.15 6.71
CA ARG A 404 -14.60 -8.83 5.38
C ARG A 404 -13.37 -9.65 5.00
N LEU A 405 -12.48 -9.93 5.96
CA LEU A 405 -11.32 -10.80 5.71
C LEU A 405 -11.73 -12.27 5.56
N TYR A 406 -12.72 -12.73 6.33
CA TYR A 406 -13.30 -14.06 6.19
C TYR A 406 -14.00 -14.25 4.85
N GLU A 407 -14.83 -13.29 4.42
CA GLU A 407 -15.50 -13.33 3.12
C GLU A 407 -14.48 -13.38 1.98
N LEU A 408 -13.39 -12.61 2.06
CA LEU A 408 -12.32 -12.65 1.07
C LEU A 408 -11.70 -14.06 0.98
N ILE A 409 -11.33 -14.63 2.14
CA ILE A 409 -10.73 -15.97 2.25
C ILE A 409 -11.69 -17.03 1.69
N TRP A 410 -12.95 -17.01 2.12
CA TRP A 410 -14.00 -17.92 1.65
C TRP A 410 -14.16 -17.83 0.11
N ARG A 411 -14.32 -16.61 -0.44
CA ARG A 411 -14.49 -16.41 -1.90
C ARG A 411 -13.29 -16.93 -2.69
N ARG A 412 -12.06 -16.72 -2.21
CA ARG A 412 -10.83 -17.20 -2.88
C ARG A 412 -10.74 -18.73 -2.84
N THR A 413 -11.01 -19.35 -1.70
CA THR A 413 -11.03 -20.82 -1.56
C THR A 413 -12.07 -21.44 -2.49
N ILE A 414 -13.29 -20.92 -2.50
CA ILE A 414 -14.37 -21.39 -3.39
C ILE A 414 -13.99 -21.21 -4.87
N ALA A 415 -13.58 -20.01 -5.28
CA ALA A 415 -13.15 -19.74 -6.65
C ALA A 415 -12.02 -20.68 -7.10
N SER A 416 -11.06 -21.00 -6.23
CA SER A 416 -9.94 -21.90 -6.54
C SER A 416 -10.35 -23.30 -6.97
N GLN A 417 -11.59 -23.73 -6.69
CA GLN A 417 -12.14 -25.04 -7.04
C GLN A 417 -13.29 -24.97 -8.07
N MET A 418 -13.55 -23.82 -8.71
CA MET A 418 -14.58 -23.66 -9.75
C MET A 418 -14.08 -23.97 -11.18
N THR A 419 -14.94 -23.89 -12.19
CA THR A 419 -14.59 -23.97 -13.62
C THR A 419 -13.67 -22.84 -14.09
N ASP A 420 -12.94 -23.06 -15.19
CA ASP A 420 -12.13 -22.02 -15.83
C ASP A 420 -13.07 -20.94 -16.39
N ALA A 421 -12.68 -19.66 -16.32
CA ALA A 421 -13.38 -18.63 -17.08
C ALA A 421 -12.95 -18.73 -18.56
N VAL A 422 -13.91 -18.75 -19.47
CA VAL A 422 -13.68 -18.88 -20.91
C VAL A 422 -14.38 -17.78 -21.68
N GLY A 423 -13.86 -17.47 -22.86
CA GLY A 423 -14.31 -16.35 -23.66
C GLY A 423 -13.49 -16.21 -24.94
N ASN A 424 -13.82 -15.21 -25.75
CA ASN A 424 -13.13 -14.93 -27.00
C ASN A 424 -12.42 -13.58 -26.90
N SER A 425 -11.19 -13.51 -27.40
CA SER A 425 -10.50 -12.24 -27.66
C SER A 425 -10.47 -12.00 -29.15
N ILE A 426 -10.87 -10.79 -29.55
CA ILE A 426 -10.93 -10.36 -30.94
C ILE A 426 -9.86 -9.28 -31.13
N SER A 427 -8.98 -9.42 -32.12
CA SER A 427 -8.05 -8.37 -32.51
C SER A 427 -8.30 -7.97 -33.96
N VAL A 428 -8.41 -6.67 -34.19
CA VAL A 428 -8.74 -6.09 -35.50
C VAL A 428 -7.61 -5.18 -35.93
N ARG A 429 -7.23 -5.27 -37.22
CA ARG A 429 -6.45 -4.26 -37.92
C ARG A 429 -7.37 -3.54 -38.90
N ILE A 430 -7.29 -2.22 -38.90
CA ILE A 430 -8.01 -1.33 -39.80
C ILE A 430 -6.97 -0.45 -40.49
N ARG A 431 -7.11 -0.20 -41.78
CA ARG A 431 -6.25 0.72 -42.53
C ARG A 431 -7.07 1.87 -43.12
N ALA A 432 -6.47 3.05 -43.19
CA ALA A 432 -6.95 4.17 -43.99
C ALA A 432 -5.78 4.81 -44.74
N THR A 433 -6.01 5.22 -45.98
CA THR A 433 -5.00 5.94 -46.78
C THR A 433 -5.29 7.44 -46.72
N THR A 434 -4.33 8.23 -46.27
CA THR A 434 -4.50 9.69 -46.06
C THR A 434 -4.74 10.44 -47.37
N ALA A 435 -5.10 11.72 -47.28
CA ALA A 435 -5.16 12.62 -48.42
C ALA A 435 -3.78 12.87 -49.09
N ALA A 436 -2.67 12.55 -48.41
CA ALA A 436 -1.31 12.61 -48.94
C ALA A 436 -0.74 11.24 -49.35
N ASN A 437 -1.59 10.20 -49.41
CA ASN A 437 -1.23 8.83 -49.80
C ASN A 437 -0.27 8.10 -48.83
N GLU A 438 -0.35 8.42 -47.53
CA GLU A 438 0.29 7.66 -46.46
C GLU A 438 -0.64 6.53 -45.99
N GLU A 439 -0.11 5.39 -45.56
CA GLU A 439 -0.87 4.27 -44.98
C GLU A 439 -0.93 4.37 -43.45
N ALA A 440 -2.09 4.72 -42.89
CA ALA A 440 -2.32 4.76 -41.46
C ALA A 440 -3.00 3.46 -40.98
N ASP A 441 -2.29 2.64 -40.20
CA ASP A 441 -2.78 1.40 -39.61
C ASP A 441 -3.24 1.60 -38.16
N PHE A 442 -4.48 1.21 -37.90
CA PHE A 442 -5.15 1.27 -36.61
C PHE A 442 -5.42 -0.13 -36.06
N ALA A 443 -5.56 -0.23 -34.74
CA ALA A 443 -5.88 -1.46 -34.04
C ALA A 443 -7.03 -1.29 -33.04
N ALA A 444 -7.89 -2.29 -32.97
CA ALA A 444 -8.84 -2.48 -31.88
C ALA A 444 -8.66 -3.87 -31.25
N SER A 445 -8.94 -3.98 -29.95
CA SER A 445 -8.95 -5.25 -29.24
C SER A 445 -10.21 -5.38 -28.37
N GLY A 446 -10.90 -6.50 -28.55
CA GLY A 446 -12.08 -6.91 -27.83
C GLY A 446 -11.83 -8.15 -26.98
N LYS A 447 -12.68 -8.32 -25.97
CA LYS A 447 -12.73 -9.47 -25.07
C LYS A 447 -14.16 -9.67 -24.60
N THR A 448 -14.70 -10.86 -24.80
CA THR A 448 -16.01 -11.29 -24.32
C THR A 448 -15.86 -12.54 -23.47
N ILE A 449 -16.72 -12.72 -22.48
CA ILE A 449 -16.73 -13.85 -21.54
C ILE A 449 -17.93 -14.72 -21.89
N THR A 450 -17.67 -15.94 -22.37
CA THR A 450 -18.74 -16.90 -22.75
C THR A 450 -19.20 -17.73 -21.55
N ASP A 451 -18.31 -18.01 -20.59
CA ASP A 451 -18.67 -18.41 -19.22
C ASP A 451 -17.68 -17.79 -18.22
N PRO A 452 -18.14 -16.96 -17.25
CA PRO A 452 -17.26 -16.39 -16.24
C PRO A 452 -16.66 -17.42 -15.26
N GLY A 453 -17.21 -18.64 -15.15
CA GLY A 453 -16.67 -19.68 -14.26
C GLY A 453 -16.38 -19.16 -12.84
N PHE A 454 -15.13 -19.27 -12.39
CA PHE A 454 -14.70 -18.76 -11.07
C PHE A 454 -14.86 -17.24 -10.84
N LEU A 455 -14.94 -16.42 -11.90
CA LEU A 455 -15.11 -14.96 -11.77
C LEU A 455 -16.46 -14.61 -11.11
N ARG A 456 -17.44 -15.53 -11.15
CA ARG A 456 -18.71 -15.45 -10.40
C ARG A 456 -18.51 -15.36 -8.87
N ALA A 457 -17.38 -15.84 -8.36
CA ALA A 457 -17.04 -15.85 -6.94
C ALA A 457 -15.92 -14.86 -6.58
N TYR A 458 -14.87 -14.77 -7.43
CA TYR A 458 -13.66 -13.98 -7.15
C TYR A 458 -13.01 -13.38 -8.41
N VAL A 459 -12.69 -12.09 -8.34
CA VAL A 459 -11.89 -11.33 -9.32
C VAL A 459 -10.66 -10.78 -8.58
N GLU A 460 -9.43 -10.95 -9.08
CA GLU A 460 -8.23 -10.36 -8.44
C GLU A 460 -8.13 -8.85 -8.74
N SER A 461 -7.56 -8.08 -7.80
CA SER A 461 -7.31 -6.65 -8.02
C SER A 461 -5.88 -6.40 -8.47
N SER A 462 -5.69 -5.38 -9.31
CA SER A 462 -4.36 -4.89 -9.70
C SER A 462 -3.81 -3.86 -8.71
N ASP A 463 -2.49 -3.70 -8.70
CA ASP A 463 -1.78 -2.54 -8.10
C ASP A 463 -1.63 -1.38 -9.12
N ASP A 464 -1.85 -1.61 -10.42
CA ASP A 464 -1.93 -0.58 -11.46
C ASP A 464 -3.37 -0.06 -11.60
N GLU A 465 -3.55 1.25 -11.45
CA GLU A 465 -4.86 1.93 -11.53
C GLU A 465 -5.43 1.96 -12.96
N ASN A 466 -4.63 1.68 -13.99
CA ASN A 466 -5.04 1.62 -15.40
C ASN A 466 -5.39 0.20 -15.87
N ALA A 467 -5.09 -0.82 -15.07
CA ALA A 467 -5.35 -2.21 -15.43
C ALA A 467 -6.86 -2.52 -15.34
N GLU A 468 -7.42 -3.08 -16.40
CA GLU A 468 -8.83 -3.46 -16.42
C GLU A 468 -9.14 -4.61 -15.46
N ALA A 469 -10.37 -4.60 -14.93
CA ALA A 469 -10.89 -5.71 -14.14
C ALA A 469 -10.96 -7.00 -14.98
N GLU A 470 -10.84 -8.15 -14.33
CA GLU A 470 -10.57 -9.42 -15.04
C GLU A 470 -11.80 -9.99 -15.74
N ASP A 471 -12.95 -9.60 -15.21
CA ASP A 471 -14.32 -9.74 -15.69
C ASP A 471 -14.76 -8.61 -16.63
N ALA A 472 -13.92 -7.59 -16.88
CA ALA A 472 -14.23 -6.56 -17.87
C ALA A 472 -14.33 -7.14 -19.29
N GLU A 473 -15.36 -6.73 -20.01
CA GLU A 473 -15.54 -7.02 -21.43
C GLU A 473 -15.35 -5.75 -22.26
N ARG A 474 -14.72 -5.91 -23.42
CA ARG A 474 -14.72 -4.93 -24.52
C ARG A 474 -15.38 -5.60 -25.71
N ARG A 475 -16.67 -5.34 -25.93
CA ARG A 475 -17.40 -5.85 -27.09
C ARG A 475 -17.06 -5.03 -28.32
N LEU A 476 -16.57 -5.69 -29.36
CA LEU A 476 -16.49 -5.14 -30.71
C LEU A 476 -17.73 -5.62 -31.50
N PRO A 477 -18.14 -4.91 -32.58
CA PRO A 477 -19.07 -5.48 -33.56
C PRO A 477 -18.47 -6.75 -34.19
N ASN A 478 -19.34 -7.60 -34.73
CA ASN A 478 -18.89 -8.67 -35.63
C ASN A 478 -18.32 -8.05 -36.92
N LEU A 479 -17.04 -8.31 -37.20
CA LEU A 479 -16.29 -7.68 -38.30
C LEU A 479 -15.66 -8.74 -39.21
N VAL A 480 -15.61 -8.44 -40.50
CA VAL A 480 -14.98 -9.27 -41.54
C VAL A 480 -13.88 -8.51 -42.27
N LYS A 481 -12.99 -9.25 -42.96
CA LYS A 481 -11.95 -8.65 -43.81
C LYS A 481 -12.60 -7.82 -44.94
N ASP A 482 -11.93 -6.74 -45.31
CA ASP A 482 -12.29 -5.78 -46.37
C ASP A 482 -13.61 -5.01 -46.11
N GLN A 483 -14.15 -5.10 -44.90
CA GLN A 483 -15.35 -4.38 -44.49
C GLN A 483 -15.11 -2.86 -44.37
N PRO A 484 -15.97 -2.01 -44.97
CA PRO A 484 -15.86 -0.56 -44.89
C PRO A 484 -16.35 -0.01 -43.55
N LEU A 485 -15.61 0.97 -43.04
CA LEU A 485 -15.87 1.72 -41.81
C LEU A 485 -15.81 3.23 -42.12
N ALA A 486 -16.63 4.00 -41.41
CA ALA A 486 -16.48 5.45 -41.33
C ALA A 486 -15.79 5.83 -40.01
N ALA A 487 -15.06 6.94 -39.98
CA ALA A 487 -14.63 7.56 -38.74
C ALA A 487 -15.65 8.63 -38.33
N ASP A 488 -16.33 8.44 -37.21
CA ASP A 488 -17.23 9.43 -36.60
C ASP A 488 -16.42 10.55 -35.93
N GLN A 489 -15.23 10.23 -35.41
CA GLN A 489 -14.31 11.16 -34.78
C GLN A 489 -12.86 10.67 -34.90
N LEU A 490 -11.93 11.59 -35.13
CA LEU A 490 -10.48 11.37 -35.06
C LEU A 490 -9.89 12.29 -33.99
N ASN A 491 -9.44 11.72 -32.89
CA ASN A 491 -8.89 12.47 -31.75
C ASN A 491 -7.38 12.22 -31.63
N ALA A 492 -6.56 13.23 -31.96
CA ALA A 492 -5.14 13.22 -31.64
C ALA A 492 -4.98 13.27 -30.11
N ALA A 493 -4.40 12.22 -29.53
CA ALA A 493 -4.26 12.07 -28.08
C ALA A 493 -2.78 12.16 -27.68
N GLY A 494 -2.47 13.16 -26.85
CA GLY A 494 -1.13 13.37 -26.29
C GLY A 494 -0.96 12.62 -24.98
N HIS A 495 0.11 11.82 -24.92
CA HIS A 495 0.48 11.01 -23.77
C HIS A 495 1.85 11.44 -23.25
N HIS A 496 2.12 11.14 -21.98
CA HIS A 496 3.43 11.33 -21.37
C HIS A 496 3.83 10.02 -20.67
N THR A 497 5.10 9.64 -20.76
CA THR A 497 5.63 8.51 -19.99
C THR A 497 5.55 8.79 -18.48
N THR A 498 5.07 7.84 -17.69
CA THR A 498 4.99 7.99 -16.22
C THR A 498 6.22 7.39 -15.52
N PRO A 499 6.71 8.01 -14.42
CA PRO A 499 7.77 7.43 -13.61
C PRO A 499 7.28 6.13 -12.93
N PRO A 500 8.16 5.14 -12.71
CA PRO A 500 7.77 3.84 -12.18
C PRO A 500 7.04 3.98 -10.84
N ALA A 501 5.91 3.29 -10.71
CA ALA A 501 5.03 3.40 -9.54
C ALA A 501 5.78 3.08 -8.24
N ARG A 502 5.54 3.88 -7.20
CA ARG A 502 6.05 3.58 -5.85
C ARG A 502 5.46 2.28 -5.34
N TYR A 503 6.20 1.60 -4.48
CA TYR A 503 5.68 0.41 -3.82
C TYR A 503 4.50 0.74 -2.89
N THR A 504 3.54 -0.16 -2.86
CA THR A 504 2.51 -0.31 -1.82
C THR A 504 2.97 -1.40 -0.83
N GLU A 505 2.34 -1.54 0.33
CA GLU A 505 2.60 -2.72 1.18
C GLU A 505 2.36 -4.03 0.41
N ALA A 506 1.32 -4.09 -0.43
CA ALA A 506 1.05 -5.25 -1.29
C ALA A 506 2.22 -5.56 -2.24
N SER A 507 2.63 -4.59 -3.05
CA SER A 507 3.68 -4.80 -4.05
C SER A 507 5.08 -4.91 -3.46
N LEU A 508 5.33 -4.40 -2.25
CA LEU A 508 6.58 -4.63 -1.51
C LEU A 508 6.62 -6.04 -0.90
N VAL A 509 5.51 -6.53 -0.31
CA VAL A 509 5.41 -7.93 0.14
C VAL A 509 5.58 -8.89 -1.04
N LYS A 510 4.98 -8.57 -2.20
CA LYS A 510 5.19 -9.32 -3.44
C LYS A 510 6.65 -9.32 -3.88
N ALA A 511 7.32 -8.16 -3.90
CA ALA A 511 8.74 -8.07 -4.30
C ALA A 511 9.67 -8.84 -3.35
N LEU A 512 9.38 -8.82 -2.04
CA LEU A 512 10.12 -9.62 -1.05
C LEU A 512 9.93 -11.12 -1.29
N GLU A 513 8.70 -11.57 -1.56
CA GLU A 513 8.38 -12.95 -1.92
C GLU A 513 9.06 -13.39 -3.23
N GLU A 514 8.98 -12.59 -4.30
CA GLU A 514 9.59 -12.88 -5.61
C GLU A 514 11.13 -12.93 -5.56
N LEU A 515 11.75 -12.25 -4.59
CA LEU A 515 13.19 -12.32 -4.30
C LEU A 515 13.56 -13.40 -3.28
N GLY A 516 12.61 -14.10 -2.66
CA GLY A 516 12.86 -15.12 -1.62
C GLY A 516 13.26 -14.55 -0.24
N ILE A 517 12.99 -13.27 0.00
CA ILE A 517 13.49 -12.49 1.14
C ILE A 517 12.43 -12.41 2.25
N GLY A 518 12.72 -13.03 3.38
CA GLY A 518 11.76 -13.19 4.48
C GLY A 518 10.77 -14.33 4.23
N ARG A 519 9.83 -14.51 5.17
CA ARG A 519 8.90 -15.65 5.23
C ARG A 519 7.51 -15.20 5.69
N PRO A 520 6.45 -16.04 5.61
CA PRO A 520 5.10 -15.72 6.09
C PRO A 520 5.00 -15.11 7.50
N SER A 521 5.90 -15.48 8.41
CA SER A 521 5.98 -14.92 9.78
C SER A 521 6.59 -13.53 9.86
N THR A 522 7.34 -13.06 8.85
CA THR A 522 8.13 -11.82 8.91
C THR A 522 7.58 -10.67 8.07
N TYR A 523 6.77 -10.91 7.03
CA TYR A 523 6.34 -9.84 6.10
C TYR A 523 5.73 -8.62 6.82
N SER A 524 4.79 -8.82 7.76
CA SER A 524 4.17 -7.73 8.50
C SER A 524 5.11 -7.03 9.50
N SER A 525 6.08 -7.74 10.08
CA SER A 525 7.05 -7.14 11.01
C SER A 525 8.16 -6.39 10.28
N ILE A 526 8.51 -6.79 9.05
CA ILE A 526 9.37 -6.01 8.14
C ILE A 526 8.67 -4.69 7.78
N MET A 527 7.42 -4.74 7.30
CA MET A 527 6.63 -3.54 6.95
C MET A 527 6.53 -2.57 8.14
N GLN A 528 6.26 -3.09 9.34
CA GLN A 528 6.21 -2.27 10.55
C GLN A 528 7.59 -1.68 10.88
N THR A 529 8.65 -2.48 10.90
CA THR A 529 9.97 -2.03 11.40
C THR A 529 10.59 -0.92 10.54
N ILE A 530 10.39 -0.93 9.22
CA ILE A 530 10.90 0.13 8.34
C ILE A 530 10.13 1.46 8.49
N GLN A 531 8.85 1.39 8.90
CA GLN A 531 8.03 2.57 9.22
C GLN A 531 8.34 3.09 10.64
N ASP A 532 8.32 2.22 11.66
CA ASP A 532 8.58 2.58 13.06
C ASP A 532 9.99 3.16 13.29
N ARG A 533 10.96 2.86 12.41
CA ARG A 533 12.33 3.41 12.43
C ARG A 533 12.51 4.68 11.57
N GLY A 534 11.46 5.17 10.91
CA GLY A 534 11.52 6.38 10.07
C GLY A 534 12.31 6.23 8.77
N TYR A 535 12.56 5.00 8.30
CA TYR A 535 13.20 4.76 7.01
C TYR A 535 12.22 4.92 5.85
N VAL A 536 10.95 4.57 6.05
CA VAL A 536 9.90 4.66 5.03
C VAL A 536 8.66 5.29 5.64
N GLU A 537 8.17 6.39 5.05
CA GLU A 537 6.88 6.99 5.37
C GLU A 537 5.78 6.47 4.42
N LYS A 538 4.51 6.57 4.83
CA LYS A 538 3.37 6.13 4.04
C LYS A 538 2.49 7.30 3.62
N ARG A 539 2.57 7.71 2.36
CA ARG A 539 1.74 8.77 1.78
C ARG A 539 0.55 8.13 1.03
N GLY A 540 -0.59 8.04 1.69
CA GLY A 540 -1.78 7.33 1.17
C GLY A 540 -1.58 5.82 1.24
N GLN A 541 -1.29 5.18 0.09
CA GLN A 541 -0.84 3.79 0.04
C GLN A 541 0.61 3.64 -0.46
N ALA A 542 1.24 4.72 -0.94
CA ALA A 542 2.61 4.70 -1.43
C ALA A 542 3.60 4.73 -0.25
N MET A 543 4.58 3.83 -0.32
CA MET A 543 5.74 3.75 0.55
C MET A 543 6.82 4.68 -0.02
N ILE A 544 7.20 5.73 0.71
CA ILE A 544 8.20 6.72 0.30
C ILE A 544 9.41 6.60 1.23
N PRO A 545 10.64 6.42 0.72
CA PRO A 545 11.83 6.37 1.56
C PRO A 545 12.22 7.78 2.03
N SER A 546 12.64 7.91 3.28
CA SER A 546 13.17 9.16 3.82
C SER A 546 14.63 9.37 3.39
N PHE A 547 15.12 10.62 3.47
CA PHE A 547 16.55 10.90 3.24
C PHE A 547 17.46 10.15 4.23
N LEU A 548 16.96 9.83 5.44
CA LEU A 548 17.66 8.96 6.38
C LEU A 548 17.85 7.53 5.81
N ALA A 549 16.86 6.98 5.09
CA ALA A 549 17.03 5.72 4.38
C ALA A 549 18.07 5.83 3.27
N PHE A 550 18.08 6.91 2.48
CA PHE A 550 19.13 7.12 1.46
C PHE A 550 20.55 7.10 2.05
N ALA A 551 20.79 7.79 3.18
CA ALA A 551 22.10 7.79 3.82
C ALA A 551 22.49 6.42 4.41
N VAL A 552 21.54 5.71 5.04
CA VAL A 552 21.79 4.35 5.58
C VAL A 552 22.01 3.32 4.48
N ILE A 553 21.26 3.38 3.38
CA ILE A 553 21.41 2.46 2.25
C ILE A 553 22.68 2.78 1.46
N GLY A 554 23.00 4.05 1.20
CA GLY A 554 24.27 4.44 0.56
C GLY A 554 25.51 4.00 1.35
N LEU A 555 25.49 4.15 2.69
CA LEU A 555 26.53 3.61 3.58
C LEU A 555 26.71 2.08 3.43
N LEU A 556 25.59 1.35 3.39
CA LEU A 556 25.62 -0.11 3.29
C LEU A 556 26.02 -0.58 1.89
N GLU A 557 25.57 0.06 0.82
CA GLU A 557 25.98 -0.25 -0.55
C GLU A 557 27.46 0.08 -0.81
N GLY A 558 27.95 1.23 -0.31
CA GLY A 558 29.33 1.68 -0.54
C GLY A 558 30.40 0.90 0.23
N HIS A 559 30.10 0.44 1.46
CA HIS A 559 31.10 -0.15 2.35
C HIS A 559 30.78 -1.57 2.86
N TYR A 560 29.53 -2.02 2.69
CA TYR A 560 29.04 -3.33 3.16
C TYR A 560 28.10 -4.02 2.15
N PRO A 561 28.33 -3.97 0.81
CA PRO A 561 27.30 -4.27 -0.20
C PRO A 561 26.65 -5.64 -0.04
N ARG A 562 27.43 -6.65 0.38
CA ARG A 562 26.94 -8.01 0.68
C ARG A 562 25.84 -8.05 1.73
N LEU A 563 25.91 -7.20 2.77
CA LEU A 563 24.91 -7.15 3.85
C LEU A 563 23.55 -6.60 3.40
N VAL A 564 23.47 -6.00 2.21
CA VAL A 564 22.23 -5.53 1.58
C VAL A 564 21.99 -6.18 0.21
N ASP A 565 22.70 -7.26 -0.13
CA ASP A 565 22.43 -8.01 -1.37
C ASP A 565 21.19 -8.90 -1.26
N TYR A 566 20.45 -8.98 -2.36
CA TYR A 566 19.18 -9.70 -2.46
C TYR A 566 19.39 -11.22 -2.49
N ASN A 567 20.38 -11.70 -3.26
CA ASN A 567 20.65 -13.13 -3.39
C ASN A 567 21.26 -13.69 -2.10
N PHE A 568 22.20 -12.98 -1.49
CA PHE A 568 22.75 -13.32 -0.18
C PHE A 568 21.65 -13.42 0.88
N THR A 569 20.78 -12.41 0.98
CA THR A 569 19.71 -12.40 1.99
C THR A 569 18.70 -13.53 1.77
N ALA A 570 18.40 -13.90 0.53
CA ALA A 570 17.54 -15.03 0.21
C ALA A 570 18.21 -16.38 0.51
N ALA A 571 19.50 -16.54 0.18
CA ALA A 571 20.27 -17.75 0.40
C ALA A 571 20.42 -18.07 1.90
N MET A 572 20.70 -17.06 2.73
CA MET A 572 20.69 -17.19 4.20
C MET A 572 19.33 -17.65 4.77
N GLU A 573 18.21 -17.18 4.21
CA GLU A 573 16.88 -17.65 4.64
C GLU A 573 16.66 -19.11 4.18
N GLY A 574 17.24 -19.52 3.04
CA GLY A 574 17.32 -20.92 2.62
C GLY A 574 18.13 -21.78 3.58
N GLN A 575 19.32 -21.34 4.02
CA GLN A 575 20.13 -22.07 5.00
C GLN A 575 19.41 -22.24 6.36
N LEU A 576 18.58 -21.27 6.75
CA LEU A 576 17.69 -21.39 7.92
C LEU A 576 16.51 -22.34 7.71
N ASP A 577 16.16 -22.67 6.47
CA ASP A 577 15.17 -23.69 6.12
C ASP A 577 15.84 -25.08 5.98
N ASP A 578 17.08 -25.15 5.49
CA ASP A 578 17.90 -26.37 5.47
C ASP A 578 18.17 -26.88 6.90
N ILE A 579 18.50 -25.97 7.85
CA ILE A 579 18.59 -26.32 9.29
C ILE A 579 17.23 -26.80 9.82
N ALA A 580 16.13 -26.17 9.40
CA ALA A 580 14.78 -26.55 9.83
C ALA A 580 14.38 -27.95 9.34
N ALA A 581 14.89 -28.38 8.18
CA ALA A 581 14.73 -29.74 7.64
C ALA A 581 15.71 -30.77 8.25
N GLY A 582 16.72 -30.32 9.02
CA GLY A 582 17.80 -31.17 9.55
C GLY A 582 18.95 -31.44 8.56
N GLU A 583 19.00 -30.73 7.43
CA GLU A 583 20.05 -30.86 6.40
C GLU A 583 21.27 -29.93 6.67
N GLY A 584 21.29 -29.24 7.82
CA GLY A 584 22.39 -28.40 8.28
C GLY A 584 22.45 -28.26 9.80
N THR A 585 23.43 -27.53 10.33
CA THR A 585 23.54 -27.26 11.79
C THR A 585 23.66 -25.77 12.11
N GLN A 586 22.98 -25.35 13.18
CA GLN A 586 23.06 -23.99 13.75
C GLN A 586 24.52 -23.54 13.99
N LEU A 587 25.35 -24.41 14.56
CA LEU A 587 26.73 -24.07 14.89
C LEU A 587 27.58 -23.79 13.64
N ALA A 588 27.53 -24.66 12.63
CA ALA A 588 28.30 -24.46 11.39
C ALA A 588 27.87 -23.17 10.67
N PHE A 589 26.56 -22.95 10.54
CA PHE A 589 25.98 -21.75 9.93
C PHE A 589 26.42 -20.45 10.64
N LEU A 590 26.27 -20.39 11.97
CA LEU A 590 26.65 -19.21 12.75
C LEU A 590 28.16 -18.96 12.73
N THR A 591 28.97 -20.02 12.75
CA THR A 591 30.44 -19.93 12.66
C THR A 591 30.86 -19.34 11.31
N ALA A 592 30.39 -19.92 10.21
CA ALA A 592 30.68 -19.47 8.85
C ALA A 592 30.22 -18.02 8.62
N PHE A 593 29.02 -17.65 9.08
CA PHE A 593 28.52 -16.28 8.96
C PHE A 593 29.33 -15.25 9.76
N TYR A 594 29.69 -15.56 11.02
CA TYR A 594 30.25 -14.57 11.93
C TYR A 594 31.78 -14.46 11.86
N PHE A 595 32.48 -15.60 11.76
CA PHE A 595 33.95 -15.69 11.72
C PHE A 595 34.51 -15.96 10.30
N GLY A 596 33.70 -16.47 9.39
CA GLY A 596 34.10 -16.83 8.04
C GLY A 596 34.46 -18.30 7.86
N SER A 597 34.59 -18.71 6.59
CA SER A 597 35.04 -20.03 6.16
C SER A 597 35.47 -19.99 4.68
N ASP A 598 36.40 -20.85 4.28
CA ASP A 598 36.86 -20.95 2.88
C ASP A 598 35.78 -21.55 1.95
N GLU A 599 34.84 -22.30 2.52
CA GLU A 599 33.64 -22.83 1.87
C GLU A 599 32.39 -22.01 2.26
N GLY A 600 31.25 -22.23 1.58
CA GLY A 600 29.97 -21.59 1.89
C GLY A 600 29.68 -20.32 1.07
N GLU A 601 28.89 -19.39 1.63
CA GLU A 601 28.45 -18.16 0.95
C GLU A 601 29.53 -17.04 0.92
N GLU A 602 29.31 -15.98 0.13
CA GLU A 602 30.31 -14.92 -0.05
C GLU A 602 30.71 -14.19 1.24
N VAL A 603 29.79 -13.96 2.19
CA VAL A 603 30.14 -13.30 3.46
C VAL A 603 31.03 -14.21 4.32
N ALA A 604 30.80 -15.52 4.29
CA ALA A 604 31.67 -16.48 4.95
C ALA A 604 33.07 -16.48 4.31
N ARG A 605 33.12 -16.58 2.97
CA ARG A 605 34.36 -16.45 2.17
C ARG A 605 35.01 -15.05 2.20
N SER A 606 34.38 -14.07 2.86
CA SER A 606 34.96 -12.75 3.14
C SER A 606 35.65 -12.64 4.51
N GLY A 607 35.68 -13.72 5.30
CA GLY A 607 36.14 -13.70 6.70
C GLY A 607 35.06 -13.29 7.72
N GLY A 608 33.78 -13.43 7.35
CA GLY A 608 32.64 -13.27 8.25
C GLY A 608 32.27 -11.83 8.62
N LEU A 609 31.11 -11.68 9.28
CA LEU A 609 30.56 -10.40 9.71
C LEU A 609 31.52 -9.63 10.62
N LYS A 610 32.14 -10.31 11.59
CA LYS A 610 33.00 -9.69 12.63
C LYS A 610 34.12 -8.89 11.99
N LYS A 611 34.89 -9.54 11.10
CA LYS A 611 36.01 -8.93 10.37
C LYS A 611 35.54 -7.77 9.48
N MET A 612 34.52 -8.03 8.66
CA MET A 612 33.95 -7.06 7.71
C MET A 612 33.53 -5.76 8.37
N VAL A 613 32.91 -5.82 9.55
CA VAL A 613 32.51 -4.63 10.32
C VAL A 613 33.70 -3.93 10.98
N THR A 614 34.65 -4.67 11.56
CA THR A 614 35.77 -4.06 12.29
C THR A 614 36.78 -3.34 11.41
N GLU A 615 37.12 -3.89 10.24
CA GLU A 615 38.22 -3.38 9.41
C GLU A 615 37.84 -2.12 8.62
N ASN A 616 36.60 -2.04 8.11
CA ASN A 616 36.17 -0.94 7.23
C ASN A 616 35.79 0.36 7.97
N LEU A 617 35.61 0.33 9.29
CA LEU A 617 34.98 1.44 10.03
C LEU A 617 35.79 2.77 10.00
N SER A 618 37.11 2.70 9.89
CA SER A 618 37.97 3.90 9.86
C SER A 618 37.84 4.69 8.56
N ALA A 619 37.78 3.99 7.42
CA ALA A 619 37.84 4.57 6.07
C ALA A 619 36.56 5.31 5.62
N ILE A 620 35.42 5.06 6.28
CA ILE A 620 34.11 5.66 5.92
C ILE A 620 34.09 7.14 6.30
N ASP A 621 33.92 8.08 5.36
CA ASP A 621 33.63 9.46 5.72
C ASP A 621 32.14 9.64 6.12
N ALA A 622 31.92 10.21 7.31
CA ALA A 622 30.58 10.57 7.77
C ALA A 622 30.04 11.85 7.09
N ARG A 623 30.90 12.72 6.54
CA ARG A 623 30.43 13.87 5.76
C ARG A 623 29.89 13.42 4.40
N GLU A 624 30.60 12.58 3.67
CA GLU A 624 30.16 11.93 2.42
C GLU A 624 28.87 11.13 2.62
N VAL A 625 28.84 10.18 3.55
CA VAL A 625 27.67 9.29 3.80
C VAL A 625 26.36 10.05 4.06
N ASN A 626 26.43 11.22 4.71
CA ASN A 626 25.25 12.05 4.98
C ASN A 626 25.04 13.14 3.91
N SER A 627 25.66 13.04 2.74
CA SER A 627 25.51 13.95 1.59
C SER A 627 24.93 13.17 0.40
N ILE A 628 23.62 13.26 0.22
CA ILE A 628 22.92 12.54 -0.84
C ILE A 628 22.92 13.44 -2.09
N PRO A 629 23.67 13.11 -3.16
CA PRO A 629 23.71 13.94 -4.36
C PRO A 629 22.36 13.96 -5.07
N LEU A 630 21.94 15.14 -5.54
CA LEU A 630 20.78 15.31 -6.41
C LEU A 630 21.20 15.53 -7.86
N PHE A 631 22.00 16.57 -8.10
CA PHE A 631 22.49 16.99 -9.41
C PHE A 631 23.60 18.05 -9.25
N VAL A 632 24.21 18.49 -10.35
CA VAL A 632 25.03 19.70 -10.43
C VAL A 632 24.18 20.79 -11.09
N ASP A 633 24.22 22.02 -10.58
CA ASP A 633 23.47 23.16 -11.12
C ASP A 633 24.25 23.94 -12.21
N GLU A 634 23.57 24.90 -12.86
CA GLU A 634 24.08 25.69 -13.99
C GLU A 634 25.36 26.50 -13.67
N GLU A 635 25.63 26.76 -12.39
CA GLU A 635 26.82 27.48 -11.92
C GLU A 635 27.93 26.51 -11.46
N ASN A 636 27.87 25.25 -11.93
CA ASN A 636 28.77 24.15 -11.56
C ASN A 636 28.85 23.91 -10.04
N ARG A 637 27.72 24.01 -9.33
CA ARG A 637 27.64 23.65 -7.91
C ARG A 637 26.99 22.29 -7.74
N GLN A 638 27.64 21.41 -6.98
CA GLN A 638 27.04 20.15 -6.56
C GLN A 638 25.92 20.44 -5.54
N VAL A 639 24.71 19.98 -5.83
CA VAL A 639 23.55 20.05 -4.93
C VAL A 639 23.41 18.71 -4.21
N VAL A 640 23.36 18.76 -2.88
CA VAL A 640 23.19 17.58 -2.01
C VAL A 640 22.09 17.80 -0.97
N VAL A 641 21.41 16.73 -0.57
CA VAL A 641 20.62 16.70 0.67
C VAL A 641 21.52 16.20 1.80
N ARG A 642 21.64 17.00 2.85
CA ARG A 642 22.41 16.71 4.05
C ARG A 642 21.52 16.14 5.14
N VAL A 643 21.81 14.94 5.62
CA VAL A 643 21.10 14.34 6.77
C VAL A 643 21.73 14.88 8.05
N GLY A 644 21.11 15.91 8.64
CA GLY A 644 21.57 16.57 9.86
C GLY A 644 20.93 16.01 11.14
N LYS A 645 21.53 16.35 12.29
CA LYS A 645 21.00 16.05 13.64
C LYS A 645 19.55 16.58 13.86
N PHE A 646 19.18 17.63 13.15
CA PHE A 646 17.87 18.29 13.24
C PHE A 646 16.93 17.97 12.07
N GLY A 647 17.27 16.98 11.23
CA GLY A 647 16.55 16.64 10.01
C GLY A 647 17.35 16.93 8.73
N PRO A 648 16.76 16.66 7.55
CA PRO A 648 17.39 16.88 6.27
C PRO A 648 17.38 18.38 5.88
N TYR A 649 18.41 18.83 5.16
CA TYR A 649 18.47 20.16 4.56
C TYR A 649 19.23 20.13 3.22
N LEU A 650 18.95 21.07 2.32
CA LEU A 650 19.70 21.25 1.08
C LEU A 650 21.01 22.00 1.35
N GLN A 651 22.08 21.59 0.69
CA GLN A 651 23.36 22.28 0.64
C GLN A 651 23.85 22.31 -0.82
N ARG A 652 24.47 23.41 -1.24
CA ARG A 652 25.17 23.46 -2.54
C ARG A 652 26.54 24.13 -2.40
N ARG A 653 27.51 23.65 -3.20
CA ARG A 653 28.92 24.07 -3.17
C ARG A 653 29.51 23.98 -4.58
N VAL A 654 30.34 24.94 -4.97
CA VAL A 654 31.11 24.90 -6.24
C VAL A 654 31.96 23.62 -6.29
N VAL A 655 31.89 22.87 -7.38
CA VAL A 655 32.74 21.69 -7.62
C VAL A 655 34.21 22.11 -7.64
N ASP A 656 35.07 21.31 -7.00
CA ASP A 656 36.53 21.52 -6.85
C ASP A 656 36.97 22.84 -6.15
N GLY A 657 36.05 23.63 -5.58
CA GLY A 657 36.35 24.93 -4.97
C GLY A 657 37.17 24.93 -3.66
N GLY A 658 37.68 23.78 -3.21
CA GLY A 658 38.37 23.62 -1.93
C GLY A 658 37.46 23.65 -0.70
N GLU A 659 38.02 23.40 0.50
CA GLU A 659 37.23 23.30 1.74
C GLU A 659 36.63 24.63 2.22
N ASP A 660 37.15 25.77 1.77
CA ASP A 660 36.70 27.12 2.12
C ASP A 660 35.71 27.74 1.10
N ALA A 661 35.39 27.07 -0.01
CA ALA A 661 34.43 27.59 -0.98
C ALA A 661 33.05 27.89 -0.34
N PRO A 662 32.38 29.01 -0.68
CA PRO A 662 31.07 29.34 -0.16
C PRO A 662 30.03 28.21 -0.30
N GLU A 663 29.24 28.02 0.77
CA GLU A 663 28.21 26.99 0.85
C GLU A 663 26.84 27.60 1.17
N ASP A 664 25.89 27.54 0.22
CA ASP A 664 24.49 27.87 0.49
C ASP A 664 23.78 26.70 1.20
N LYS A 665 22.81 27.01 2.07
CA LYS A 665 22.03 26.02 2.84
C LYS A 665 20.57 26.42 2.95
N ALA A 666 19.65 25.49 2.72
CA ALA A 666 18.21 25.71 2.85
C ALA A 666 17.50 24.56 3.56
N SER A 667 16.63 24.88 4.51
CA SER A 667 15.83 23.88 5.24
C SER A 667 14.85 23.16 4.31
N LEU A 668 14.80 21.84 4.38
CA LEU A 668 13.77 21.07 3.68
C LEU A 668 12.46 21.08 4.48
N PRO A 669 11.30 21.37 3.85
CA PRO A 669 10.01 21.20 4.51
C PRO A 669 9.72 19.73 4.85
N GLU A 670 9.00 19.51 5.93
CA GLU A 670 8.59 18.17 6.37
C GLU A 670 7.68 17.48 5.32
N GLY A 671 7.90 16.19 5.09
CA GLY A 671 7.08 15.37 4.19
C GLY A 671 7.30 15.61 2.69
N VAL A 672 8.33 16.36 2.26
CA VAL A 672 8.73 16.44 0.85
C VAL A 672 9.43 15.14 0.43
N ALA A 673 8.95 14.52 -0.65
CA ALA A 673 9.52 13.25 -1.13
C ALA A 673 10.81 13.48 -1.96
N PRO A 674 11.72 12.50 -2.03
CA PRO A 674 12.97 12.66 -2.77
C PRO A 674 12.79 12.96 -4.28
N ASP A 675 11.79 12.39 -4.95
CA ASP A 675 11.48 12.73 -6.36
C ASP A 675 10.82 14.11 -6.56
N GLU A 676 10.38 14.79 -5.49
CA GLU A 676 9.82 16.15 -5.54
C GLU A 676 10.91 17.23 -5.49
N LEU A 677 12.18 16.87 -5.27
CA LEU A 677 13.32 17.78 -5.27
C LEU A 677 13.91 17.99 -6.67
N THR A 678 13.08 18.47 -7.58
CA THR A 678 13.48 18.91 -8.93
C THR A 678 14.38 20.15 -8.87
N PRO A 679 15.15 20.49 -9.92
CA PRO A 679 15.99 21.69 -9.96
C PRO A 679 15.23 22.98 -9.63
N GLU A 680 14.00 23.12 -10.14
CA GLU A 680 13.14 24.28 -9.93
C GLU A 680 12.67 24.35 -8.46
N ARG A 681 12.34 23.21 -7.86
CA ARG A 681 11.93 23.14 -6.45
C ARG A 681 13.09 23.42 -5.50
N VAL A 682 14.29 22.94 -5.82
CA VAL A 682 15.53 23.24 -5.10
C VAL A 682 15.88 24.73 -5.21
N ALA A 683 15.74 25.32 -6.40
CA ALA A 683 15.95 26.74 -6.65
C ALA A 683 15.00 27.63 -5.82
N GLU A 684 13.71 27.27 -5.74
CA GLU A 684 12.73 27.95 -4.88
C GLU A 684 13.11 27.87 -3.39
N LEU A 685 13.61 26.71 -2.94
CA LEU A 685 13.99 26.49 -1.55
C LEU A 685 15.26 27.25 -1.15
N PHE A 686 16.29 27.33 -2.01
CA PHE A 686 17.45 28.18 -1.74
C PHE A 686 17.09 29.66 -1.69
N LEU A 687 16.22 30.15 -2.57
CA LEU A 687 15.69 31.53 -2.50
C LEU A 687 14.91 31.77 -1.20
N ALA A 688 14.05 30.83 -0.80
CA ALA A 688 13.28 30.94 0.44
C ALA A 688 14.15 30.84 1.72
N GLY A 689 15.27 30.13 1.66
CA GLY A 689 16.19 29.93 2.79
C GLY A 689 17.21 31.06 2.99
N ASN A 690 17.80 31.56 1.90
CA ASN A 690 18.78 32.64 1.95
C ASN A 690 18.15 34.04 2.06
N GLY A 691 16.87 34.19 1.69
CA GLY A 691 16.18 35.47 1.66
C GLY A 691 16.15 36.11 0.27
N ASP A 692 15.80 37.39 0.23
CA ASP A 692 15.57 38.12 -1.02
C ASP A 692 16.89 38.37 -1.78
N ARG A 693 16.93 38.08 -3.09
CA ARG A 693 18.10 38.31 -3.96
C ARG A 693 17.98 39.67 -4.64
N THR A 694 18.74 40.66 -4.18
CA THR A 694 18.87 41.97 -4.85
C THR A 694 19.54 41.81 -6.22
N LEU A 695 19.02 42.53 -7.22
CA LEU A 695 19.54 42.57 -8.60
C LEU A 695 20.19 43.92 -8.96
N GLY A 696 19.94 44.95 -8.14
CA GLY A 696 20.31 46.35 -8.39
C GLY A 696 19.09 47.26 -8.27
N ASP A 697 19.26 48.55 -8.50
CA ASP A 697 18.19 49.55 -8.43
C ASP A 697 17.55 49.79 -9.81
N ASP A 698 16.25 50.08 -9.83
CA ASP A 698 15.53 50.49 -11.04
C ASP A 698 16.04 51.88 -11.51
N PRO A 699 16.69 52.01 -12.68
CA PRO A 699 17.25 53.29 -13.13
C PRO A 699 16.21 54.39 -13.38
N ALA A 700 14.92 54.04 -13.48
CA ALA A 700 13.83 54.99 -13.71
C ALA A 700 13.16 55.49 -12.41
N THR A 701 13.31 54.79 -11.27
CA THR A 701 12.65 55.15 -10.00
C THR A 701 13.55 55.20 -8.78
N GLY A 702 14.71 54.52 -8.80
CA GLY A 702 15.56 54.31 -7.63
C GLY A 702 15.02 53.28 -6.63
N ASP A 703 14.03 52.46 -7.02
CA ASP A 703 13.58 51.33 -6.20
C ASP A 703 14.58 50.17 -6.26
N GLU A 704 14.95 49.59 -5.12
CA GLU A 704 15.70 48.33 -5.07
C GLU A 704 14.88 47.19 -5.73
N VAL A 705 15.46 46.52 -6.73
CA VAL A 705 14.86 45.38 -7.43
C VAL A 705 15.33 44.08 -6.80
N VAL A 706 14.38 43.29 -6.29
CA VAL A 706 14.63 42.09 -5.48
C VAL A 706 13.79 40.90 -5.94
N VAL A 707 14.43 39.73 -6.11
CA VAL A 707 13.75 38.44 -6.33
C VAL A 707 13.42 37.81 -4.98
N LYS A 708 12.15 37.44 -4.78
CA LYS A 708 11.61 36.91 -3.52
C LYS A 708 10.87 35.60 -3.75
N SER A 709 10.83 34.74 -2.74
CA SER A 709 9.95 33.56 -2.75
C SER A 709 8.57 33.88 -2.15
N GLY A 710 7.51 33.30 -2.70
CA GLY A 710 6.13 33.59 -2.28
C GLY A 710 5.18 32.41 -2.44
N ARG A 711 3.98 32.53 -1.86
CA ARG A 711 2.93 31.48 -1.84
C ARG A 711 2.43 30.97 -3.21
N PHE A 712 2.93 31.53 -4.31
CA PHE A 712 2.57 31.21 -5.69
C PHE A 712 3.82 30.97 -6.57
N GLY A 713 5.00 30.76 -5.97
CA GLY A 713 6.29 30.70 -6.65
C GLY A 713 7.14 31.97 -6.48
N PRO A 714 8.29 32.05 -7.16
CA PRO A 714 9.18 33.21 -7.13
C PRO A 714 8.59 34.42 -7.86
N TYR A 715 8.91 35.62 -7.37
CA TYR A 715 8.48 36.88 -7.95
C TYR A 715 9.54 37.97 -7.78
N VAL A 716 9.58 38.91 -8.72
CA VAL A 716 10.34 40.16 -8.58
C VAL A 716 9.49 41.23 -7.92
N GLN A 717 10.13 42.10 -7.15
CA GLN A 717 9.53 43.29 -6.54
C GLN A 717 10.46 44.50 -6.69
N ALA A 718 9.90 45.67 -6.96
CA ALA A 718 10.55 46.97 -6.87
C ALA A 718 9.55 47.98 -6.28
N GLY A 719 9.83 48.51 -5.09
CA GLY A 719 8.86 49.30 -4.32
C GLY A 719 7.57 48.52 -4.07
N GLU A 720 6.43 49.06 -4.51
CA GLU A 720 5.12 48.35 -4.48
C GLU A 720 4.87 47.44 -5.70
N ARG A 721 5.61 47.61 -6.80
CA ARG A 721 5.44 46.82 -8.04
C ARG A 721 5.91 45.39 -7.81
N LYS A 722 5.15 44.40 -8.30
CA LYS A 722 5.46 42.96 -8.16
C LYS A 722 5.01 42.19 -9.39
N SER A 723 5.84 41.25 -9.85
CA SER A 723 5.54 40.39 -10.99
C SER A 723 6.13 38.99 -10.80
N SER A 724 5.40 37.94 -11.19
CA SER A 724 5.90 36.55 -11.11
C SER A 724 6.86 36.27 -12.26
N LEU A 725 7.88 35.44 -12.02
CA LEU A 725 8.78 34.98 -13.07
C LEU A 725 8.00 34.13 -14.10
N PHE A 726 8.45 34.15 -15.35
CA PHE A 726 8.00 33.21 -16.38
C PHE A 726 8.57 31.81 -16.11
N LYS A 727 7.94 30.77 -16.67
CA LYS A 727 8.35 29.37 -16.46
C LYS A 727 9.76 29.06 -16.96
N SER A 728 10.26 29.85 -17.91
CA SER A 728 11.60 29.75 -18.50
C SER A 728 12.69 30.47 -17.69
N GLN A 729 12.32 31.18 -16.60
CA GLN A 729 13.24 32.02 -15.84
C GLN A 729 13.58 31.42 -14.47
N SER A 730 14.87 31.26 -14.20
CA SER A 730 15.38 30.82 -12.90
C SER A 730 15.64 32.01 -11.96
N PRO A 731 15.21 31.98 -10.68
CA PRO A 731 15.49 33.05 -9.72
C PRO A 731 16.99 33.36 -9.51
N GLN A 732 17.86 32.39 -9.82
CA GLN A 732 19.31 32.47 -9.66
C GLN A 732 19.99 33.14 -10.84
N THR A 733 19.48 32.96 -12.07
CA THR A 733 20.07 33.53 -13.30
C THR A 733 19.36 34.79 -13.80
N LEU A 734 18.15 35.09 -13.32
CA LEU A 734 17.40 36.30 -13.67
C LEU A 734 18.26 37.57 -13.50
N THR A 735 18.30 38.42 -14.53
CA THR A 735 19.05 39.69 -14.55
C THR A 735 18.17 40.88 -14.13
N LEU A 736 18.79 42.01 -13.80
CA LEU A 736 18.08 43.27 -13.52
C LEU A 736 17.19 43.70 -14.70
N GLU A 737 17.68 43.60 -15.94
CA GLU A 737 16.94 43.94 -17.15
C GLU A 737 15.67 43.08 -17.30
N GLN A 738 15.80 41.76 -17.15
CA GLN A 738 14.68 40.82 -17.20
C GLN A 738 13.68 41.07 -16.07
N ALA A 739 14.15 41.40 -14.87
CA ALA A 739 13.29 41.78 -13.75
C ALA A 739 12.53 43.08 -14.00
N LEU A 740 13.17 44.08 -14.60
CA LEU A 740 12.51 45.33 -15.00
C LEU A 740 11.48 45.11 -16.11
N ASP A 741 11.72 44.19 -17.06
CA ASP A 741 10.72 43.77 -18.04
C ASP A 741 9.51 43.07 -17.39
N LEU A 742 9.74 42.15 -16.46
CA LEU A 742 8.65 41.56 -15.67
C LEU A 742 7.85 42.62 -14.90
N LEU A 743 8.51 43.64 -14.34
CA LEU A 743 7.89 44.72 -13.57
C LEU A 743 7.13 45.75 -14.44
N LYS A 744 7.24 45.68 -15.77
CA LYS A 744 6.34 46.39 -16.72
C LYS A 744 4.97 45.70 -16.83
N LEU A 745 4.80 44.50 -16.26
CA LEU A 745 3.51 43.80 -16.22
C LEU A 745 2.67 44.24 -15.01
N PRO A 746 1.36 44.50 -15.18
CA PRO A 746 0.57 44.34 -16.40
C PRO A 746 0.80 45.48 -17.41
N ARG A 747 1.18 45.14 -18.65
CA ARG A 747 1.58 46.11 -19.69
C ARG A 747 0.38 46.57 -20.50
N THR A 748 0.10 47.87 -20.55
CA THR A 748 -0.85 48.44 -21.51
C THR A 748 -0.24 48.38 -22.91
N VAL A 749 -0.88 47.66 -23.82
CA VAL A 749 -0.46 47.46 -25.22
C VAL A 749 -0.87 48.66 -26.08
N GLY A 750 -1.99 49.31 -25.74
CA GLY A 750 -2.51 50.50 -26.40
C GLY A 750 -3.97 50.73 -26.09
N LYS A 751 -4.64 51.53 -26.92
CA LYS A 751 -6.09 51.74 -26.89
C LYS A 751 -6.70 51.28 -28.21
N ASP A 752 -7.91 50.73 -28.16
CA ASP A 752 -8.70 50.44 -29.36
C ASP A 752 -9.26 51.74 -30.00
N PRO A 753 -9.89 51.66 -31.20
CA PRO A 753 -10.51 52.82 -31.84
C PRO A 753 -11.63 53.47 -31.01
N GLU A 754 -12.21 52.73 -30.06
CA GLU A 754 -13.24 53.18 -29.13
C GLU A 754 -12.67 53.84 -27.85
N GLY A 755 -11.34 53.84 -27.66
CA GLY A 755 -10.63 54.46 -26.54
C GLY A 755 -10.38 53.55 -25.32
N ASN A 756 -10.79 52.28 -25.36
CA ASN A 756 -10.62 51.31 -24.28
C ASN A 756 -9.18 50.79 -24.23
N GLU A 757 -8.63 50.65 -23.02
CA GLU A 757 -7.27 50.13 -22.85
C GLU A 757 -7.19 48.61 -23.00
N ILE A 758 -6.22 48.17 -23.81
CA ILE A 758 -5.85 46.77 -23.99
C ILE A 758 -4.62 46.50 -23.14
N VAL A 759 -4.74 45.57 -22.18
CA VAL A 759 -3.70 45.29 -21.18
C VAL A 759 -3.31 43.81 -21.20
N ALA A 760 -2.01 43.55 -21.41
CA ALA A 760 -1.38 42.25 -21.30
C ALA A 760 -1.08 41.90 -19.83
N ARG A 761 -1.46 40.69 -19.41
CA ARG A 761 -1.42 40.22 -18.03
C ARG A 761 -1.00 38.75 -17.99
N ASN A 762 -0.08 38.37 -17.10
CA ASN A 762 0.05 36.95 -16.75
C ASN A 762 -1.03 36.58 -15.71
N GLY A 763 -1.55 35.35 -15.76
CA GLY A 763 -2.65 34.90 -14.91
C GLY A 763 -2.55 33.43 -14.54
N LYS A 764 -3.44 32.98 -13.65
CA LYS A 764 -3.48 31.58 -13.19
C LYS A 764 -3.54 30.54 -14.33
N TYR A 765 -4.10 30.91 -15.47
CA TYR A 765 -4.27 30.06 -16.64
C TYR A 765 -3.31 30.42 -17.79
N GLY A 766 -2.20 31.09 -17.48
CA GLY A 766 -1.21 31.56 -18.45
C GLY A 766 -1.42 33.02 -18.89
N PRO A 767 -0.65 33.44 -19.91
CA PRO A 767 -0.63 34.81 -20.41
C PRO A 767 -1.90 35.15 -21.20
N TYR A 768 -2.40 36.38 -21.06
CA TYR A 768 -3.59 36.87 -21.75
C TYR A 768 -3.58 38.39 -21.98
N ILE A 769 -4.27 38.84 -23.02
CA ILE A 769 -4.67 40.25 -23.17
C ILE A 769 -6.10 40.45 -22.69
N SER A 770 -6.40 41.66 -22.21
CA SER A 770 -7.71 42.06 -21.69
C SER A 770 -8.12 43.44 -22.16
N ARG A 771 -9.38 43.59 -22.59
CA ARG A 771 -10.06 44.87 -22.89
C ARG A 771 -11.35 44.89 -22.08
N GLU A 772 -11.44 45.75 -21.07
CA GLU A 772 -12.52 45.74 -20.07
C GLU A 772 -12.87 44.33 -19.51
N LYS A 773 -13.99 43.76 -19.98
CA LYS A 773 -14.56 42.44 -19.61
C LYS A 773 -14.27 41.36 -20.66
N ASP A 774 -13.58 41.72 -21.73
CA ASP A 774 -13.11 40.83 -22.78
C ASP A 774 -11.65 40.42 -22.55
N SER A 775 -11.28 39.21 -22.96
CA SER A 775 -9.93 38.69 -22.90
C SER A 775 -9.66 37.55 -23.89
N ARG A 776 -8.40 37.40 -24.31
CA ARG A 776 -7.89 36.30 -25.14
C ARG A 776 -6.58 35.81 -24.55
N SER A 777 -6.37 34.50 -24.50
CA SER A 777 -5.08 33.92 -24.14
C SER A 777 -4.03 34.23 -25.21
N LEU A 778 -2.77 34.28 -24.79
CA LEU A 778 -1.59 34.36 -25.66
C LEU A 778 -0.95 32.96 -25.80
N GLY A 779 -0.14 32.78 -26.84
CA GLY A 779 0.53 31.50 -27.14
C GLY A 779 1.76 31.22 -26.28
N SER A 780 2.50 32.26 -25.89
CA SER A 780 3.66 32.15 -24.98
C SER A 780 3.70 33.31 -23.98
N GLU A 781 4.53 33.21 -22.95
CA GLU A 781 4.69 34.27 -21.95
C GLU A 781 5.44 35.49 -22.53
N ASP A 782 6.32 35.29 -23.52
CA ASP A 782 7.07 36.36 -24.21
C ASP A 782 6.13 37.35 -24.92
N GLN A 783 5.00 36.87 -25.44
CA GLN A 783 3.99 37.71 -26.08
C GLN A 783 3.41 38.77 -25.12
N LEU A 784 3.52 38.62 -23.80
CA LEU A 784 3.15 39.68 -22.86
C LEU A 784 3.98 40.96 -23.06
N LEU A 785 5.27 40.79 -23.41
CA LEU A 785 6.23 41.87 -23.61
C LEU A 785 6.25 42.34 -25.07
N THR A 786 6.09 41.42 -26.04
CA THR A 786 6.28 41.73 -27.47
C THR A 786 5.01 42.09 -28.24
N ILE A 787 3.81 41.64 -27.83
CA ILE A 787 2.60 41.81 -28.65
C ILE A 787 2.32 43.29 -28.99
N THR A 788 1.99 43.55 -30.26
CA THR A 788 1.61 44.86 -30.79
C THR A 788 0.12 45.15 -30.61
N LEU A 789 -0.27 46.41 -30.81
CA LEU A 789 -1.68 46.81 -30.77
C LEU A 789 -2.51 46.14 -31.89
N GLU A 790 -1.93 45.98 -33.08
CA GLU A 790 -2.60 45.36 -34.23
C GLU A 790 -2.88 43.88 -34.00
N GLU A 791 -1.88 43.12 -33.52
CA GLU A 791 -2.05 41.71 -33.14
C GLU A 791 -3.05 41.55 -31.99
N ALA A 792 -3.02 42.44 -30.98
CA ALA A 792 -3.93 42.38 -29.85
C ALA A 792 -5.38 42.69 -30.25
N LEU A 793 -5.59 43.63 -31.18
CA LEU A 793 -6.89 43.89 -31.79
C LEU A 793 -7.36 42.70 -32.64
N ALA A 794 -6.48 42.10 -33.45
CA ALA A 794 -6.79 40.93 -34.26
C ALA A 794 -7.22 39.72 -33.39
N LEU A 795 -6.50 39.45 -32.30
CA LEU A 795 -6.89 38.42 -31.32
C LEU A 795 -8.24 38.75 -30.66
N LEU A 796 -8.46 40.00 -30.22
CA LEU A 796 -9.73 40.42 -29.62
C LEU A 796 -10.90 40.36 -30.61
N ALA A 797 -10.66 40.51 -31.91
CA ALA A 797 -11.67 40.36 -32.96
C ALA A 797 -12.05 38.89 -33.23
N GLN A 798 -11.16 37.93 -32.96
CA GLN A 798 -11.51 36.50 -33.02
C GLN A 798 -12.65 36.17 -32.04
N PRO A 799 -13.58 35.26 -32.38
CA PRO A 799 -14.64 34.84 -31.47
C PRO A 799 -14.08 34.21 -30.20
N LYS A 800 -14.83 34.30 -29.10
CA LYS A 800 -14.42 33.74 -27.80
C LYS A 800 -14.37 32.21 -27.84
N THR A 801 -13.20 31.65 -28.14
CA THR A 801 -12.79 30.26 -27.85
C THR A 801 -12.63 30.01 -26.34
N ARG A 802 -13.57 30.52 -25.53
CA ARG A 802 -13.65 30.21 -24.11
C ARG A 802 -14.00 28.73 -23.96
N GLN A 803 -13.17 27.99 -23.22
CA GLN A 803 -13.60 26.81 -22.46
C GLN A 803 -14.54 27.19 -21.29
N ALA A 804 -15.44 28.16 -21.51
CA ALA A 804 -16.68 28.19 -20.80
C ALA A 804 -17.43 26.94 -21.27
N ARG A 805 -17.52 25.92 -20.40
CA ARG A 805 -18.58 24.93 -20.53
C ARG A 805 -19.88 25.73 -20.66
N ALA A 806 -20.51 25.69 -21.84
CA ALA A 806 -21.96 25.84 -21.90
C ALA A 806 -22.51 24.91 -20.82
N ALA A 807 -23.45 25.39 -20.00
CA ALA A 807 -23.94 24.63 -18.85
C ALA A 807 -24.38 23.25 -19.36
N LYS A 808 -23.61 22.18 -19.01
CA LYS A 808 -23.80 20.85 -19.58
C LYS A 808 -25.29 20.52 -19.46
N PRO A 809 -25.97 20.08 -20.54
CA PRO A 809 -27.32 19.58 -20.41
C PRO A 809 -27.34 18.51 -19.31
N PRO A 810 -28.45 18.37 -18.56
CA PRO A 810 -28.51 17.38 -17.51
C PRO A 810 -28.17 15.99 -18.07
N LEU A 811 -27.45 15.20 -17.30
CA LEU A 811 -27.13 13.81 -17.64
C LEU A 811 -28.42 13.01 -17.88
N ARG A 812 -29.49 13.40 -17.18
CA ARG A 812 -30.84 12.86 -17.32
C ARG A 812 -31.86 13.81 -16.71
N GLU A 813 -33.05 13.89 -17.31
CA GLU A 813 -34.23 14.46 -16.66
C GLU A 813 -35.08 13.31 -16.08
N LEU A 814 -35.52 13.44 -14.83
CA LEU A 814 -36.26 12.39 -14.12
C LEU A 814 -37.78 12.62 -14.11
N GLY A 815 -38.21 13.87 -14.28
CA GLY A 815 -39.61 14.28 -14.19
C GLY A 815 -39.75 15.58 -13.39
N ILE A 816 -40.89 15.74 -12.72
CA ILE A 816 -41.16 16.86 -11.80
C ILE A 816 -41.12 16.31 -10.37
N ASP A 817 -40.50 17.05 -9.44
CA ASP A 817 -40.57 16.74 -8.01
C ASP A 817 -41.97 17.13 -7.46
N PRO A 818 -42.76 16.20 -6.89
CA PRO A 818 -44.12 16.48 -6.41
C PRO A 818 -44.18 17.35 -5.14
N VAL A 819 -43.05 17.86 -4.64
CA VAL A 819 -42.97 18.69 -3.42
C VAL A 819 -42.52 20.13 -3.70
N SER A 820 -41.65 20.37 -4.70
CA SER A 820 -41.31 21.74 -5.15
C SER A 820 -41.90 22.13 -6.49
N GLU A 821 -42.58 21.21 -7.20
CA GLU A 821 -43.14 21.38 -8.55
C GLU A 821 -42.11 21.75 -9.63
N LYS A 822 -40.80 21.59 -9.33
CA LYS A 822 -39.68 21.91 -10.21
C LYS A 822 -39.21 20.68 -11.00
N PRO A 823 -38.63 20.86 -12.21
CA PRO A 823 -37.97 19.78 -12.95
C PRO A 823 -36.83 19.17 -12.14
N LEU A 824 -36.89 17.87 -11.93
CA LEU A 824 -35.90 17.08 -11.21
C LEU A 824 -34.91 16.48 -12.22
N VAL A 825 -33.63 16.85 -12.10
CA VAL A 825 -32.61 16.52 -13.11
C VAL A 825 -31.30 16.05 -12.46
N ILE A 826 -30.58 15.16 -13.14
CA ILE A 826 -29.24 14.72 -12.74
C ILE A 826 -28.19 15.55 -13.49
N LYS A 827 -27.18 16.08 -12.78
CA LYS A 827 -26.10 16.89 -13.35
C LYS A 827 -24.73 16.39 -12.90
N GLU A 828 -23.70 16.66 -13.70
CA GLU A 828 -22.30 16.34 -13.38
C GLU A 828 -21.70 17.44 -12.49
N GLY A 829 -21.12 17.06 -11.34
CA GLY A 829 -20.52 17.98 -10.39
C GLY A 829 -19.07 17.63 -10.01
N ARG A 830 -18.38 18.56 -9.33
CA ARG A 830 -16.98 18.39 -8.87
C ARG A 830 -16.73 17.16 -7.99
N PHE A 831 -17.78 16.59 -7.40
CA PHE A 831 -17.73 15.45 -6.48
C PHE A 831 -18.47 14.22 -7.01
N GLY A 832 -18.74 14.15 -8.32
CA GLY A 832 -19.57 13.14 -8.96
C GLY A 832 -20.91 13.69 -9.45
N ALA A 833 -21.76 12.82 -10.01
CA ALA A 833 -23.11 13.16 -10.41
C ALA A 833 -24.00 13.50 -9.20
N TYR A 834 -25.02 14.34 -9.40
CA TYR A 834 -25.97 14.71 -8.35
C TYR A 834 -27.37 14.97 -8.92
N VAL A 835 -28.39 14.59 -8.16
CA VAL A 835 -29.78 14.98 -8.40
C VAL A 835 -29.99 16.42 -7.92
N THR A 836 -30.78 17.21 -8.64
CA THR A 836 -31.18 18.57 -8.25
C THR A 836 -32.56 18.96 -8.78
N ASP A 837 -33.29 19.73 -7.99
CA ASP A 837 -34.52 20.45 -8.37
C ASP A 837 -34.25 21.94 -8.70
N GLY A 838 -32.98 22.32 -8.82
CA GLY A 838 -32.52 23.70 -8.97
C GLY A 838 -32.23 24.44 -7.66
N GLU A 839 -32.62 23.90 -6.50
CA GLU A 839 -32.47 24.54 -5.20
C GLU A 839 -31.65 23.68 -4.21
N PHE A 840 -31.94 22.37 -4.17
CA PHE A 840 -31.21 21.38 -3.39
C PHE A 840 -30.38 20.47 -4.30
N ASN A 841 -29.27 19.95 -3.76
CA ASN A 841 -28.32 19.12 -4.49
C ASN A 841 -27.99 17.86 -3.69
N ALA A 842 -28.32 16.69 -4.23
CA ALA A 842 -28.05 15.39 -3.62
C ALA A 842 -27.10 14.56 -4.50
N THR A 843 -25.83 14.53 -4.12
CA THR A 843 -24.79 13.73 -4.81
C THR A 843 -25.14 12.24 -4.77
N LEU A 844 -25.04 11.58 -5.92
CA LEU A 844 -25.11 10.13 -6.04
C LEU A 844 -23.95 9.50 -5.26
N ARG A 845 -24.16 8.29 -4.73
CA ARG A 845 -23.06 7.50 -4.16
C ARG A 845 -22.14 6.99 -5.29
N ARG A 846 -20.91 6.58 -4.97
CA ARG A 846 -19.91 6.16 -5.98
C ARG A 846 -20.30 4.89 -6.75
N ASP A 847 -21.24 4.13 -6.19
CA ASP A 847 -21.86 2.91 -6.68
C ASP A 847 -23.14 3.15 -7.50
N GLN A 848 -23.72 4.36 -7.47
CA GLN A 848 -24.96 4.69 -8.18
C GLN A 848 -24.68 5.34 -9.55
N LYS A 849 -25.23 4.77 -10.63
CA LYS A 849 -25.14 5.34 -11.98
C LYS A 849 -26.32 6.30 -12.31
N PRO A 850 -26.10 7.45 -12.98
CA PRO A 850 -27.18 8.35 -13.43
C PRO A 850 -28.28 7.68 -14.26
N GLU A 851 -27.92 6.64 -15.01
CA GLU A 851 -28.79 5.88 -15.90
C GLU A 851 -29.71 4.92 -15.13
N GLU A 852 -29.39 4.61 -13.87
CA GLU A 852 -30.12 3.65 -13.03
C GLU A 852 -31.09 4.34 -12.04
N ILE A 853 -30.84 5.60 -11.66
CA ILE A 853 -31.71 6.37 -10.73
C ILE A 853 -33.12 6.57 -11.28
N THR A 854 -34.13 6.15 -10.51
CA THR A 854 -35.55 6.41 -10.79
C THR A 854 -36.02 7.78 -10.29
N LEU A 855 -37.17 8.25 -10.77
CA LEU A 855 -37.83 9.46 -10.25
C LEU A 855 -38.10 9.35 -8.73
N ALA A 856 -38.58 8.21 -8.25
CA ALA A 856 -38.88 8.00 -6.83
C ALA A 856 -37.62 8.12 -5.95
N GLU A 857 -36.50 7.54 -6.37
CA GLU A 857 -35.22 7.67 -5.67
C GLU A 857 -34.68 9.11 -5.73
N GLY A 858 -34.79 9.78 -6.88
CA GLY A 858 -34.38 11.18 -7.02
C GLY A 858 -35.17 12.12 -6.11
N VAL A 859 -36.49 11.94 -6.03
CA VAL A 859 -37.37 12.66 -5.10
C VAL A 859 -36.96 12.38 -3.65
N GLN A 860 -36.75 11.10 -3.28
CA GLN A 860 -36.30 10.76 -1.94
C GLN A 860 -34.94 11.37 -1.61
N MET A 861 -33.97 11.34 -2.53
CA MET A 861 -32.64 11.94 -2.35
C MET A 861 -32.70 13.45 -2.11
N ILE A 862 -33.63 14.16 -2.74
CA ILE A 862 -33.86 15.59 -2.51
C ILE A 862 -34.64 15.85 -1.22
N ALA A 863 -35.67 15.06 -0.91
CA ALA A 863 -36.39 15.13 0.38
C ALA A 863 -35.42 14.91 1.57
N ASP A 864 -34.56 13.91 1.47
CA ASP A 864 -33.45 13.64 2.39
C ASP A 864 -32.50 14.83 2.56
N LYS A 865 -32.42 15.73 1.58
CA LYS A 865 -31.55 16.90 1.60
C LYS A 865 -32.25 18.14 2.15
N ARG A 866 -33.53 18.34 1.81
CA ARG A 866 -34.41 19.36 2.42
C ARG A 866 -34.52 19.15 3.93
N ALA A 867 -34.76 17.91 4.36
CA ALA A 867 -34.85 17.52 5.77
C ALA A 867 -33.56 17.76 6.59
N LYS A 868 -32.40 17.91 5.93
CA LYS A 868 -31.11 18.17 6.58
C LYS A 868 -30.75 19.67 6.64
N GLY A 869 -31.55 20.53 6.01
CA GLY A 869 -31.43 21.99 6.05
C GLY A 869 -30.21 22.57 5.29
N PRO A 870 -30.17 23.91 5.08
CA PRO A 870 -29.04 24.58 4.46
C PRO A 870 -27.83 24.62 5.41
N VAL A 871 -26.67 24.17 4.93
CA VAL A 871 -25.41 24.27 5.68
C VAL A 871 -24.99 25.74 5.77
N ALA A 872 -25.09 26.32 6.97
CA ALA A 872 -24.69 27.71 7.21
C ALA A 872 -23.21 27.94 6.81
N LYS A 873 -22.95 28.98 6.01
CA LYS A 873 -21.59 29.42 5.68
C LYS A 873 -20.84 29.76 6.97
N LYS A 874 -19.82 28.97 7.33
CA LYS A 874 -18.84 29.36 8.36
C LYS A 874 -18.08 30.59 7.87
N THR A 875 -18.49 31.77 8.32
CA THR A 875 -17.69 32.98 8.24
C THR A 875 -16.41 32.81 9.06
N ALA A 876 -15.30 33.37 8.57
CA ALA A 876 -14.02 33.26 9.26
C ALA A 876 -14.06 34.02 10.60
N ALA A 877 -13.90 33.31 11.72
CA ALA A 877 -13.83 33.92 13.03
C ALA A 877 -12.55 34.79 13.13
N LYS A 878 -12.72 36.10 13.33
CA LYS A 878 -11.59 37.01 13.57
C LYS A 878 -10.86 36.60 14.85
N LYS A 879 -9.53 36.46 14.77
CA LYS A 879 -8.65 36.11 15.90
C LYS A 879 -8.60 37.29 16.89
N ALA A 880 -9.08 37.09 18.11
CA ALA A 880 -8.93 38.07 19.19
C ALA A 880 -7.48 38.10 19.71
N PRO A 881 -6.95 39.25 20.18
CA PRO A 881 -5.57 39.36 20.66
C PRO A 881 -5.37 38.64 22.00
N ALA A 882 -4.18 38.08 22.19
CA ALA A 882 -3.82 37.34 23.40
C ALA A 882 -3.62 38.28 24.61
N LYS A 883 -4.19 37.92 25.77
CA LYS A 883 -3.83 38.52 27.05
C LYS A 883 -2.57 37.84 27.62
N LYS A 884 -1.61 38.64 28.08
CA LYS A 884 -0.43 38.15 28.82
C LYS A 884 -0.85 37.51 30.15
N ALA A 885 -0.16 36.44 30.54
CA ALA A 885 -0.01 36.04 31.94
C ALA A 885 1.37 36.55 32.46
N PRO A 886 1.50 36.95 33.74
CA PRO A 886 2.77 37.39 34.32
C PRO A 886 3.68 36.20 34.70
N ALA A 887 4.97 36.48 34.94
CA ALA A 887 5.98 35.45 35.21
C ALA A 887 6.62 35.58 36.61
N LYS A 888 6.83 34.43 37.28
CA LYS A 888 7.81 34.09 38.35
C LYS A 888 7.34 32.80 39.08
N ALA A 889 8.13 32.07 39.86
CA ALA A 889 9.52 31.60 39.72
C ALA A 889 9.89 30.67 40.91
N ALA A 890 10.39 29.46 40.62
CA ALA A 890 11.28 28.57 41.41
C ALA A 890 11.05 28.24 42.92
N ALA A 891 11.47 27.01 43.29
CA ALA A 891 11.87 26.54 44.64
C ALA A 891 10.78 26.41 45.76
N GLU A 892 10.85 25.47 46.71
CA GLU A 892 11.52 24.15 46.81
C GLU A 892 10.89 23.30 47.96
N ASP A 893 11.27 22.02 48.06
CA ASP A 893 11.14 21.09 49.22
C ASP A 893 9.78 20.74 49.89
N GLY A 894 9.72 19.52 50.45
CA GLY A 894 9.02 19.29 51.73
C GLY A 894 7.91 18.21 51.83
N ALA A 895 8.31 16.98 52.20
CA ALA A 895 7.59 16.01 53.05
C ALA A 895 6.12 15.56 52.77
N THR A 896 5.96 14.24 52.57
CA THR A 896 4.76 13.43 52.94
C THR A 896 4.79 13.01 54.44
N PRO A 897 3.82 12.29 55.06
CA PRO A 897 2.53 11.74 54.57
C PRO A 897 1.30 11.91 55.52
N ALA A 898 0.07 11.62 55.05
CA ALA A 898 -1.06 11.21 55.91
C ALA A 898 -2.16 10.41 55.16
N LYS A 899 -2.92 9.55 55.87
CA LYS A 899 -4.04 8.74 55.35
C LYS A 899 -5.39 9.24 55.88
N LYS A 900 -6.48 9.13 55.09
CA LYS A 900 -7.76 8.49 55.52
C LYS A 900 -8.77 8.31 54.37
N ALA A 901 -9.81 7.52 54.66
CA ALA A 901 -10.78 6.96 53.70
C ALA A 901 -12.13 7.72 53.67
N PRO A 902 -13.03 7.48 52.68
CA PRO A 902 -14.16 8.38 52.40
C PRO A 902 -15.44 8.10 53.20
N ALA A 903 -16.26 9.14 53.36
CA ALA A 903 -17.61 9.07 53.94
C ALA A 903 -18.72 8.84 52.89
N LYS A 904 -19.93 8.44 53.33
CA LYS A 904 -21.10 8.13 52.50
C LYS A 904 -22.34 8.96 52.90
N ARG A 905 -23.35 8.92 52.02
CA ARG A 905 -24.76 9.38 52.17
C ARG A 905 -24.99 10.91 52.09
N ALA A 906 -26.18 11.39 51.72
CA ALA A 906 -27.48 10.70 51.59
C ALA A 906 -28.27 11.02 50.30
N THR A 907 -29.27 10.19 50.00
CA THR A 907 -30.26 10.30 48.91
C THR A 907 -31.63 10.74 49.41
N ALA A 908 -32.45 11.38 48.57
CA ALA A 908 -33.90 11.55 48.77
C ALA A 908 -34.71 10.57 47.89
N ALA A 909 -35.96 10.23 48.27
CA ALA A 909 -36.75 9.18 47.60
C ALA A 909 -38.29 9.29 47.79
N LYS A 910 -39.04 8.61 46.92
CA LYS A 910 -40.43 8.10 47.10
C LYS A 910 -40.45 6.68 46.51
N LYS A 911 -40.70 5.60 47.28
CA LYS A 911 -42.00 5.10 47.79
C LYS A 911 -43.03 4.83 46.67
N THR A 912 -43.41 3.61 46.26
CA THR A 912 -43.75 2.30 46.90
C THR A 912 -45.18 2.16 47.44
N THR A 913 -45.87 1.06 47.09
CA THR A 913 -46.73 0.27 48.00
C THR A 913 -47.01 -1.15 47.49
N ALA A 914 -47.26 -2.08 48.42
CA ALA A 914 -47.73 -3.47 48.27
C ALA A 914 -48.20 -3.95 49.67
N ALA A 915 -48.73 -5.14 49.98
CA ALA A 915 -49.04 -6.41 49.29
C ALA A 915 -50.13 -7.16 50.13
N LYS A 916 -50.48 -8.43 49.80
CA LYS A 916 -50.77 -9.58 50.72
C LYS A 916 -51.82 -10.62 50.22
N THR A 917 -51.41 -11.90 50.18
CA THR A 917 -51.89 -13.09 50.97
C THR A 917 -53.26 -13.02 51.73
N THR A 918 -54.06 -14.09 51.96
CA THR A 918 -53.78 -15.57 52.02
C THR A 918 -55.06 -16.47 52.08
N THR A 919 -54.97 -17.76 51.68
CA THR A 919 -55.78 -18.97 52.09
C THR A 919 -57.31 -19.02 51.85
N ALA A 920 -58.04 -20.15 51.68
CA ALA A 920 -57.80 -21.62 51.47
C ALA A 920 -59.19 -22.34 51.32
N ALA A 921 -59.42 -23.64 50.98
CA ALA A 921 -58.75 -24.69 50.17
C ALA A 921 -59.67 -25.96 50.07
N LYS A 922 -59.32 -26.98 49.24
CA LYS A 922 -60.07 -28.25 48.87
C LYS A 922 -61.25 -28.02 47.90
N LYS A 923 -61.60 -28.90 46.95
CA LYS A 923 -61.31 -30.34 46.60
C LYS A 923 -61.05 -30.43 45.06
N ALA A 924 -60.67 -31.50 44.35
CA ALA A 924 -60.33 -32.92 44.60
C ALA A 924 -59.35 -33.44 43.48
N ALA A 925 -59.43 -34.71 43.04
CA ALA A 925 -58.72 -35.33 41.90
C ALA A 925 -59.58 -36.49 41.30
N PRO A 926 -59.28 -37.16 40.14
CA PRO A 926 -58.11 -38.06 40.02
C PRO A 926 -57.42 -38.25 38.62
N ALA A 927 -56.08 -38.25 38.63
CA ALA A 927 -55.12 -39.24 38.07
C ALA A 927 -55.22 -39.89 36.65
N LYS A 928 -54.06 -39.87 35.94
CA LYS A 928 -53.57 -40.83 34.90
C LYS A 928 -54.37 -40.81 33.58
N ARG A 929 -53.95 -41.34 32.41
CA ARG A 929 -52.76 -42.08 31.86
C ARG A 929 -52.65 -41.64 30.35
N ALA A 930 -51.68 -41.94 29.48
CA ALA A 930 -50.45 -42.74 29.45
C ALA A 930 -49.50 -42.21 28.33
N ALA A 931 -48.47 -42.96 27.93
CA ALA A 931 -47.82 -42.88 26.60
C ALA A 931 -47.60 -44.31 26.05
N PRO A 932 -47.63 -44.52 24.72
CA PRO A 932 -46.49 -45.09 23.97
C PRO A 932 -46.21 -44.31 22.65
N ARG A 933 -45.09 -44.37 21.91
CA ARG A 933 -43.81 -45.14 21.86
C ARG A 933 -43.65 -45.97 20.56
N LYS A 934 -42.84 -45.44 19.62
CA LYS A 934 -42.07 -46.10 18.51
C LYS A 934 -42.78 -46.97 17.45
N ALA A 935 -42.73 -46.51 16.19
CA ALA A 935 -42.17 -47.16 14.96
C ALA A 935 -42.31 -46.14 13.79
N ALA A 936 -41.40 -45.87 12.84
CA ALA A 936 -40.29 -46.58 12.15
C ALA A 936 -40.71 -47.22 10.81
N THR A 937 -39.90 -47.01 9.76
CA THR A 937 -40.03 -47.46 8.34
C THR A 937 -41.23 -46.90 7.54
N ALA A 938 -41.20 -46.76 6.20
CA ALA A 938 -40.11 -46.61 5.20
C ALA A 938 -40.72 -46.18 3.84
N ALA A 939 -39.89 -45.68 2.90
CA ALA A 939 -40.27 -45.06 1.62
C ALA A 939 -41.07 -43.74 1.77
N GLU A 940 -41.04 -42.80 0.84
CA GLU A 940 -40.41 -42.80 -0.51
C GLU A 940 -39.28 -41.77 -0.62
#